data_AF-A0A9P0N3Z7-F1
#
_entry.id   AF-A0A9P0N3Z7-F1
#
_cell.length_a   1.000
_cell.length_b   1.000
_cell.length_c   1.000
_cell.angle_alpha   90.00
_cell.angle_beta   90.00
_cell.angle_gamma   90.00
#
_symmetry.space_group_name_H-M   'P 1'
#
loop_
_entity.id
_entity.type
_entity.pdbx_description
1 polymer ?
#
loop_
_entity_poly.entity_id
_entity_poly.type
_entity_poly.pdbx_seq_one_letter_code
_entity_poly.pdbx_strand_id
1 'polypeptide(L)'
;MDEDEDFQVAIAIGSETTEAEREYGIVLEQLRDSEGMKFITDVYTKLYDTYYKLKEENAQHCEAKEALKAKLGRFDDTVTDFMSEIAENHKVIEKLRTEIKEAQALADAMHARELTSVESLETMKKQIVRLEKELDARKRAGEEDANLKILQIIDIDRWIDETGNSSVDRRSLPRGLTGRVGLAAQVATPMQAPMPANELHDVAATAHAAHEEEPLCGSKLVELFSVQIVGPSEDLNLNLKEDYIHCCLFKNNVHKSFSGATSAAKEKEKFEKEKARLQAELDAVKQRLANSVQYVEELEAKNHNKEVNISKLEEQIEEAENNAVRQNRLVDHLKTETTGLKAEVDTRGGTISTLSDKLMKAEKAIDRRDRQLTNMTTKLEAAHAEQEAAVNKSTQLREQVDNLNSELDKAKTQLNHTTKELKNTIDDSHKIRNEASKLMKQILQQTKKYQILEHSKVGVETDRERLRQQVTVMERDLMISKRQAEADRRDIENLKREKDILTKNMQKIQNEALENLNMLDLQEQRRKQLEHELETNTAQIHKQRLMIRTFEKDKDRMLEETIALNEKIDEITEEVRLRTADILDLKKALREETIKSRKLSVALDATRAERNMLHKNYTEALDEIQDLKQKMKMLAYQIEQLKEDISGKESGLKSCEGFLGKCNKKNEQLRMEIQAGLAKLSEARADIAALRQEEARLNRIVQEGDAARAKLIKELEGLMNERDVVGAQLVRRNDEISLLYEKIRILEVTLQRGERQYEQRVEDIRLLRLEIIRLRKEKNLLSKGIENMTDLRLEVFNLERELGRERLRVRALEEALETPLNVHRWRKLQGTDPESVRLTQKLRLTQKKVLAQSEMLVLKDRELKETRNLYTAVKDMLALQPSPEIQITLNRTQRALTNRTTKMKCLIAELSMRERQVNDQRLELDRVNSELHSYKQKYFEMKRALDADEARRLKVATPPSAVISKQAVVLQ
;
A
#
# COMPACT_ATOMS: atom_id res chain seq x y z
N MET A 1 3.66 -28.85 -13.58
CA MET A 1 4.33 -29.85 -12.72
C MET A 1 5.53 -30.48 -13.45
N ASP A 2 6.19 -29.78 -14.39
CA ASP A 2 7.45 -30.23 -15.00
C ASP A 2 8.37 -29.06 -15.43
N GLU A 3 8.11 -27.81 -15.00
CA GLU A 3 8.96 -26.64 -15.33
C GLU A 3 9.66 -26.03 -14.09
N ASP A 4 9.34 -26.50 -12.88
CA ASP A 4 9.91 -25.98 -11.63
C ASP A 4 11.16 -26.75 -11.17
N GLU A 5 11.47 -27.91 -11.75
CA GLU A 5 12.67 -28.68 -11.40
C GLU A 5 13.95 -28.09 -12.03
N ASP A 6 13.88 -27.59 -13.28
CA ASP A 6 15.03 -26.99 -13.95
C ASP A 6 15.48 -25.67 -13.30
N PHE A 7 14.58 -24.95 -12.62
CA PHE A 7 14.93 -23.72 -11.91
C PHE A 7 15.50 -23.98 -10.50
N GLN A 8 15.13 -25.10 -9.85
CA GLN A 8 15.75 -25.49 -8.58
C GLN A 8 17.16 -26.04 -8.75
N VAL A 9 17.46 -26.70 -9.88
CA VAL A 9 18.84 -27.13 -10.21
C VAL A 9 19.77 -25.92 -10.41
N ALA A 10 19.27 -24.78 -10.89
CA ALA A 10 20.04 -23.55 -11.00
C ALA A 10 20.33 -22.86 -9.64
N ILE A 11 19.47 -23.06 -8.63
CA ILE A 11 19.65 -22.49 -7.28
C ILE A 11 20.64 -23.32 -6.46
N ALA A 12 20.74 -24.63 -6.69
CA ALA A 12 21.71 -25.50 -6.03
C ALA A 12 23.18 -25.17 -6.40
N ILE A 13 23.42 -24.53 -7.55
CA ILE A 13 24.76 -24.07 -7.96
C ILE A 13 25.26 -22.89 -7.09
N GLY A 14 24.37 -22.25 -6.31
CA GLY A 14 24.69 -21.11 -5.46
C GLY A 14 25.26 -21.43 -4.07
N SER A 15 25.15 -22.66 -3.56
CA SER A 15 25.47 -22.95 -2.15
C SER A 15 26.57 -23.97 -1.89
N GLU A 16 27.15 -24.60 -2.91
CA GLU A 16 28.30 -25.50 -2.73
C GLU A 16 29.49 -24.93 -3.49
N THR A 17 30.65 -24.89 -2.83
CA THR A 17 31.93 -24.41 -3.38
C THR A 17 32.13 -24.93 -4.80
N THR A 18 31.91 -24.05 -5.79
CA THR A 18 32.02 -24.41 -7.21
C THR A 18 33.42 -24.96 -7.44
N GLU A 19 33.55 -25.99 -8.26
CA GLU A 19 34.82 -26.64 -8.61
C GLU A 19 35.93 -25.63 -8.96
N ALA A 20 35.52 -24.49 -9.53
CA ALA A 20 36.35 -23.30 -9.77
C ALA A 20 37.01 -22.68 -8.52
N GLU A 21 36.37 -22.62 -7.34
CA GLU A 21 36.96 -22.08 -6.10
C GLU A 21 38.07 -23.00 -5.57
N ARG A 22 37.88 -24.31 -5.69
CA ARG A 22 38.91 -25.31 -5.38
C ARG A 22 40.09 -25.18 -6.33
N GLU A 23 39.84 -25.05 -7.63
CA GLU A 23 40.89 -24.85 -8.63
C GLU A 23 41.63 -23.51 -8.43
N TYR A 24 40.93 -22.42 -8.11
CA TYR A 24 41.55 -21.13 -7.80
C TYR A 24 42.48 -21.24 -6.58
N GLY A 25 42.06 -21.92 -5.50
CA GLY A 25 42.88 -22.16 -4.32
C GLY A 25 44.13 -22.98 -4.62
N ILE A 26 44.00 -24.07 -5.38
CA ILE A 26 45.12 -24.93 -5.80
C ILE A 26 46.13 -24.13 -6.64
N VAL A 27 45.65 -23.31 -7.59
CA VAL A 27 46.52 -22.44 -8.41
C VAL A 27 47.18 -21.36 -7.55
N LEU A 28 46.49 -20.80 -6.55
CA LEU A 28 47.05 -19.82 -5.60
C LEU A 28 48.13 -20.40 -4.69
N GLU A 29 48.04 -21.68 -4.37
CA GLU A 29 49.00 -22.41 -3.54
C GLU A 29 50.23 -22.79 -4.36
N GLN A 30 50.03 -23.30 -5.59
CA GLN A 30 51.11 -23.52 -6.56
C GLN A 30 51.87 -22.24 -6.94
N LEU A 31 51.18 -21.09 -7.03
CA LEU A 31 51.78 -19.78 -7.24
C LEU A 31 52.47 -19.22 -5.98
N ARG A 32 52.14 -19.71 -4.77
CA ARG A 32 52.78 -19.33 -3.50
C ARG A 32 54.08 -20.10 -3.25
N ASP A 33 54.14 -21.34 -3.72
CA ASP A 33 55.30 -22.24 -3.59
C ASP A 33 56.44 -21.93 -4.58
N SER A 34 56.17 -21.13 -5.62
CA SER A 34 57.18 -20.72 -6.61
C SER A 34 57.81 -19.35 -6.27
N GLU A 35 59.09 -19.34 -5.90
CA GLU A 35 59.79 -18.18 -5.29
C GLU A 35 59.94 -16.92 -6.17
N GLY A 36 59.47 -16.93 -7.42
CA GLY A 36 59.53 -15.77 -8.34
C GLY A 36 58.18 -15.12 -8.70
N MET A 37 57.04 -15.70 -8.27
CA MET A 37 55.72 -15.38 -8.85
C MET A 37 54.80 -14.53 -7.95
N LYS A 38 55.28 -14.02 -6.81
CA LYS A 38 54.47 -13.31 -5.80
C LYS A 38 53.57 -12.19 -6.34
N PHE A 39 54.00 -11.45 -7.36
CA PHE A 39 53.18 -10.38 -7.94
C PHE A 39 51.95 -10.94 -8.68
N ILE A 40 52.12 -12.06 -9.39
CA ILE A 40 51.01 -12.77 -10.05
C ILE A 40 50.12 -13.40 -8.96
N THR A 41 50.71 -13.96 -7.89
CA THR A 41 49.97 -14.46 -6.74
C THR A 41 49.13 -13.38 -6.06
N ASP A 42 49.61 -12.15 -5.89
CA ASP A 42 48.85 -11.04 -5.29
C ASP A 42 47.74 -10.51 -6.22
N VAL A 43 47.97 -10.46 -7.53
CA VAL A 43 46.94 -10.10 -8.51
C VAL A 43 45.86 -11.17 -8.55
N TYR A 44 46.25 -12.45 -8.52
CA TYR A 44 45.32 -13.58 -8.49
C TYR A 44 44.56 -13.64 -7.15
N THR A 45 45.21 -13.33 -6.01
CA THR A 45 44.55 -13.15 -4.70
C THR A 45 43.52 -12.03 -4.76
N LYS A 46 43.85 -10.88 -5.36
CA LYS A 46 42.90 -9.77 -5.50
C LYS A 46 41.73 -10.11 -6.42
N LEU A 47 41.97 -10.85 -7.50
CA LEU A 47 40.89 -11.33 -8.38
C LEU A 47 39.96 -12.27 -7.60
N TYR A 48 40.56 -13.17 -6.80
CA TYR A 48 39.84 -14.08 -5.93
C TYR A 48 39.03 -13.33 -4.86
N ASP A 49 39.61 -12.33 -4.20
CA ASP A 49 38.92 -11.47 -3.23
C ASP A 49 37.78 -10.67 -3.87
N THR A 50 37.96 -10.17 -5.11
CA THR A 50 36.88 -9.48 -5.83
C THR A 50 35.76 -10.43 -6.25
N TYR A 51 36.09 -11.66 -6.64
CA TYR A 51 35.10 -12.69 -6.93
C TYR A 51 34.30 -13.05 -5.67
N TYR A 52 34.96 -13.21 -4.52
CA TYR A 52 34.27 -13.48 -3.25
C TYR A 52 33.38 -12.32 -2.80
N LYS A 53 33.82 -11.06 -2.99
CA LYS A 53 32.97 -9.89 -2.73
C LYS A 53 31.73 -9.87 -3.61
N LEU A 54 31.88 -10.14 -4.92
CA LEU A 54 30.73 -10.21 -5.84
C LEU A 54 29.80 -11.38 -5.50
N LYS A 55 30.34 -12.51 -5.03
CA LYS A 55 29.55 -13.65 -4.54
C LYS A 55 28.77 -13.29 -3.26
N GLU A 56 29.39 -12.58 -2.33
CA GLU A 56 28.75 -12.10 -1.10
C GLU A 56 27.65 -11.08 -1.40
N GLU A 57 27.90 -10.13 -2.31
CA GLU A 57 26.88 -9.18 -2.80
C GLU A 57 25.72 -9.92 -3.50
N ASN A 58 26.01 -10.94 -4.31
CA ASN A 58 24.96 -11.74 -4.95
C ASN A 58 24.16 -12.58 -3.93
N ALA A 59 24.81 -13.09 -2.88
CA ALA A 59 24.12 -13.77 -1.77
C ALA A 59 23.19 -12.80 -1.02
N GLN A 60 23.65 -11.57 -0.75
CA GLN A 60 22.81 -10.52 -0.15
C GLN A 60 21.63 -10.14 -1.06
N HIS A 61 21.83 -10.09 -2.38
CA HIS A 61 20.75 -9.86 -3.34
C HIS A 61 19.75 -11.03 -3.39
N CYS A 62 20.21 -12.28 -3.31
CA CYS A 62 19.35 -13.45 -3.20
C CYS A 62 18.55 -13.45 -1.89
N GLU A 63 19.17 -13.12 -0.75
CA GLU A 63 18.47 -12.96 0.53
C GLU A 63 17.44 -11.82 0.47
N ALA A 64 17.78 -10.69 -0.15
CA ALA A 64 16.84 -9.59 -0.36
C ALA A 64 15.66 -9.99 -1.27
N LYS A 65 15.93 -10.78 -2.31
CA LYS A 65 14.88 -11.34 -3.20
C LYS A 65 13.97 -12.31 -2.45
N GLU A 66 14.50 -13.20 -1.64
CA GLU A 66 13.69 -14.13 -0.82
C GLU A 66 12.92 -13.39 0.29
N ALA A 67 13.52 -12.36 0.90
CA ALA A 67 12.81 -11.49 1.84
C ALA A 67 11.67 -10.71 1.17
N LEU A 68 11.86 -10.24 -0.06
CA LEU A 68 10.81 -9.61 -0.86
C LEU A 68 9.71 -10.60 -1.26
N LYS A 69 10.06 -11.82 -1.66
CA LYS A 69 9.08 -12.90 -1.90
C LYS A 69 8.29 -13.25 -0.65
N ALA A 70 8.94 -13.35 0.51
CA ALA A 70 8.26 -13.61 1.77
C ALA A 70 7.31 -12.47 2.17
N LYS A 71 7.68 -11.21 1.89
CA LYS A 71 6.78 -10.06 2.05
C LYS A 71 5.61 -10.12 1.08
N LEU A 72 5.85 -10.48 -0.18
CA LEU A 72 4.81 -10.66 -1.20
C LEU A 72 3.83 -11.75 -0.77
N GLY A 73 4.31 -12.90 -0.29
CA GLY A 73 3.48 -13.98 0.22
C GLY A 73 2.62 -13.55 1.42
N ARG A 74 3.15 -12.73 2.33
CA ARG A 74 2.32 -12.14 3.41
C ARG A 74 1.24 -11.21 2.88
N PHE A 75 1.52 -10.45 1.82
CA PHE A 75 0.49 -9.63 1.18
C PHE A 75 -0.56 -10.51 0.51
N ASP A 76 -0.16 -11.58 -0.17
CA ASP A 76 -1.10 -12.54 -0.76
C ASP A 76 -1.97 -13.21 0.32
N ASP A 77 -1.41 -13.58 1.48
CA ASP A 77 -2.15 -14.09 2.63
C ASP A 77 -3.17 -13.05 3.13
N THR A 78 -2.77 -11.79 3.31
CA THR A 78 -3.69 -10.73 3.74
C THR A 78 -4.79 -10.44 2.72
N VAL A 79 -4.47 -10.51 1.42
CA VAL A 79 -5.46 -10.36 0.35
C VAL A 79 -6.44 -11.53 0.37
N THR A 80 -5.95 -12.75 0.65
CA THR A 80 -6.78 -13.94 0.78
C THR A 80 -7.71 -13.85 1.99
N ASP A 81 -7.21 -13.36 3.13
CA ASP A 81 -8.03 -13.10 4.32
C ASP A 81 -9.10 -12.05 4.05
N PHE A 82 -8.75 -10.93 3.40
CA PHE A 82 -9.74 -9.92 3.00
C PHE A 82 -10.76 -10.45 2.01
N MET A 83 -10.37 -11.30 1.05
CA MET A 83 -11.31 -11.94 0.13
C MET A 83 -12.27 -12.87 0.88
N SER A 84 -11.79 -13.62 1.86
CA SER A 84 -12.61 -14.47 2.73
C SER A 84 -13.62 -13.64 3.54
N GLU A 85 -13.16 -12.54 4.14
CA GLU A 85 -14.02 -11.61 4.91
C GLU A 85 -15.07 -10.93 4.02
N ILE A 86 -14.70 -10.53 2.79
CA ILE A 86 -15.65 -9.99 1.80
C ILE A 86 -16.70 -11.02 1.40
N ALA A 87 -16.31 -12.30 1.26
CA ALA A 87 -17.23 -13.39 0.94
C ALA A 87 -18.20 -13.68 2.11
N GLU A 88 -17.70 -13.67 3.35
CA GLU A 88 -18.51 -13.82 4.57
C GLU A 88 -19.53 -12.67 4.69
N ASN A 89 -19.06 -11.43 4.48
CA ASN A 89 -19.90 -10.24 4.48
C ASN A 89 -20.95 -10.27 3.36
N HIS A 90 -20.61 -10.76 2.16
CA HIS A 90 -21.59 -10.97 1.09
C HIS A 90 -22.69 -11.95 1.49
N LYS A 91 -22.35 -13.07 2.17
CA LYS A 91 -23.36 -14.02 2.69
C LYS A 91 -24.27 -13.37 3.73
N VAL A 92 -23.73 -12.49 4.59
CA VAL A 92 -24.53 -11.75 5.58
C VAL A 92 -25.46 -10.74 4.89
N ILE A 93 -24.96 -10.01 3.90
CA ILE A 93 -25.77 -9.06 3.11
C ILE A 93 -26.90 -9.78 2.38
N GLU A 94 -26.65 -10.94 1.77
CA GLU A 94 -27.71 -11.74 1.13
C GLU A 94 -28.76 -12.23 2.13
N LYS A 95 -28.36 -12.68 3.32
CA LYS A 95 -29.32 -13.03 4.40
C LYS A 95 -30.16 -11.83 4.82
N LEU A 96 -29.55 -10.66 5.02
CA LEU A 96 -30.28 -9.45 5.38
C LEU A 96 -31.21 -9.00 4.25
N ARG A 97 -30.83 -9.16 2.99
CA ARG A 97 -31.70 -8.89 1.83
C ARG A 97 -32.91 -9.82 1.79
N THR A 98 -32.74 -11.10 2.11
CA THR A 98 -33.87 -12.03 2.21
C THR A 98 -34.79 -11.66 3.37
N GLU A 99 -34.26 -11.32 4.54
CA GLU A 99 -35.05 -10.88 5.70
C GLU A 99 -35.81 -9.57 5.43
N ILE A 100 -35.21 -8.62 4.69
CA ILE A 100 -35.89 -7.39 4.25
C ILE A 100 -37.03 -7.70 3.28
N LYS A 101 -36.84 -8.61 2.31
CA LYS A 101 -37.90 -9.01 1.37
C LYS A 101 -39.07 -9.69 2.09
N GLU A 102 -38.79 -10.53 3.08
CA GLU A 102 -39.83 -11.17 3.90
C GLU A 102 -40.59 -10.14 4.75
N ALA A 103 -39.88 -9.17 5.35
CA ALA A 103 -40.50 -8.07 6.08
C ALA A 103 -41.37 -7.17 5.19
N GLN A 104 -40.94 -6.92 3.95
CA GLN A 104 -41.73 -6.19 2.95
C GLN A 104 -42.99 -6.97 2.55
N ALA A 105 -42.88 -8.28 2.30
CA ALA A 105 -44.04 -9.11 1.99
C ALA A 105 -45.06 -9.16 3.15
N LEU A 106 -44.59 -9.17 4.39
CA LEU A 106 -45.44 -9.07 5.58
C LEU A 106 -46.12 -7.69 5.68
N ALA A 107 -45.39 -6.60 5.43
CA ALA A 107 -45.94 -5.25 5.42
C ALA A 107 -47.00 -5.07 4.32
N ASP A 108 -46.75 -5.59 3.12
CA ASP A 108 -47.71 -5.55 2.01
C ASP A 108 -48.96 -6.39 2.32
N ALA A 109 -48.79 -7.55 2.97
CA ALA A 109 -49.92 -8.37 3.42
C ALA A 109 -50.74 -7.69 4.54
N MET A 110 -50.09 -6.95 5.44
CA MET A 110 -50.78 -6.13 6.44
C MET A 110 -51.54 -4.97 5.79
N HIS A 111 -50.90 -4.26 4.87
CA HIS A 111 -51.55 -3.19 4.10
C HIS A 111 -52.76 -3.69 3.30
N ALA A 112 -52.66 -4.87 2.68
CA ALA A 112 -53.79 -5.49 1.98
C ALA A 112 -54.96 -5.86 2.92
N ARG A 113 -54.65 -6.29 4.15
CA ARG A 113 -55.67 -6.54 5.19
C ARG A 113 -56.31 -5.25 5.70
N GLU A 114 -55.53 -4.19 5.87
CA GLU A 114 -56.07 -2.87 6.23
C GLU A 114 -56.96 -2.32 5.11
N LEU A 115 -56.55 -2.46 3.85
CA LEU A 115 -57.34 -2.01 2.71
C LEU A 115 -58.69 -2.73 2.63
N THR A 116 -58.70 -4.05 2.79
CA THR A 116 -59.96 -4.84 2.81
C THR A 116 -60.84 -4.50 4.01
N SER A 117 -60.25 -4.21 5.18
CA SER A 117 -60.98 -3.70 6.34
C SER A 117 -61.62 -2.34 6.06
N VAL A 118 -60.88 -1.40 5.46
CA VAL A 118 -61.38 -0.07 5.10
C VAL A 118 -62.50 -0.16 4.05
N GLU A 119 -62.35 -1.01 3.03
CA GLU A 119 -63.40 -1.26 2.04
C GLU A 119 -64.66 -1.84 2.68
N SER A 120 -64.52 -2.76 3.64
CA SER A 120 -65.65 -3.31 4.40
C SER A 120 -66.37 -2.23 5.23
N LEU A 121 -65.62 -1.34 5.89
CA LEU A 121 -66.18 -0.21 6.64
C LEU A 121 -66.88 0.79 5.73
N GLU A 122 -66.34 1.08 4.55
CA GLU A 122 -67.00 1.94 3.56
C GLU A 122 -68.31 1.34 3.03
N THR A 123 -68.35 0.03 2.79
CA THR A 123 -69.58 -0.64 2.34
C THR A 123 -70.66 -0.61 3.44
N MET A 124 -70.29 -0.82 4.70
CA MET A 124 -71.21 -0.70 5.84
C MET A 124 -71.71 0.73 6.05
N LYS A 125 -70.84 1.74 5.93
CA LYS A 125 -71.27 3.15 5.96
C LYS A 125 -72.27 3.48 4.85
N LYS A 126 -72.05 2.96 3.64
CA LYS A 126 -73.02 3.12 2.52
C LYS A 126 -74.34 2.41 2.79
N GLN A 127 -74.34 1.27 3.49
CA GLN A 127 -75.56 0.58 3.92
C GLN A 127 -76.32 1.36 5.00
N ILE A 128 -75.63 1.94 5.99
CA ILE A 128 -76.24 2.82 7.00
C ILE A 128 -76.94 3.99 6.32
N VAL A 129 -76.25 4.71 5.43
CA VAL A 129 -76.84 5.87 4.70
C VAL A 129 -78.07 5.46 3.87
N ARG A 130 -78.10 4.24 3.33
CA ARG A 130 -79.27 3.72 2.61
C ARG A 130 -80.43 3.42 3.57
N LEU A 131 -80.15 2.77 4.70
CA LEU A 131 -81.14 2.45 5.72
C LEU A 131 -81.70 3.72 6.39
N GLU A 132 -80.87 4.74 6.62
CA GLU A 132 -81.31 6.06 7.10
C GLU A 132 -82.25 6.74 6.10
N LYS A 133 -81.91 6.74 4.81
CA LYS A 133 -82.80 7.29 3.76
C LYS A 133 -84.13 6.54 3.66
N GLU A 134 -84.11 5.21 3.80
CA GLU A 134 -85.34 4.40 3.84
C GLU A 134 -86.16 4.64 5.12
N LEU A 135 -85.48 4.83 6.27
CA LEU A 135 -86.11 5.18 7.54
C LEU A 135 -86.80 6.56 7.45
N ASP A 136 -86.13 7.55 6.87
CA ASP A 136 -86.68 8.89 6.66
C ASP A 136 -87.81 8.92 5.62
N ALA A 137 -87.80 8.02 4.64
CA ALA A 137 -88.89 7.83 3.70
C ALA A 137 -90.12 7.19 4.37
N ARG A 138 -89.92 6.19 5.24
CA ARG A 138 -91.02 5.51 5.98
C ARG A 138 -91.60 6.35 7.12
N LYS A 139 -90.77 7.12 7.83
CA LYS A 139 -91.24 8.14 8.80
C LYS A 139 -92.14 9.18 8.14
N ARG A 140 -91.87 9.53 6.87
CA ARG A 140 -92.74 10.40 6.07
C ARG A 140 -94.03 9.71 5.57
N ALA A 141 -94.06 8.38 5.54
CA ALA A 141 -95.20 7.57 5.11
C ALA A 141 -96.13 7.13 6.26
N GLY A 142 -95.75 7.34 7.53
CA GLY A 142 -96.61 7.04 8.69
C GLY A 142 -96.69 5.56 9.08
N GLU A 143 -95.75 4.71 8.64
CA GLU A 143 -95.70 3.29 9.01
C GLU A 143 -95.05 3.10 10.40
N GLU A 144 -95.74 2.43 11.34
CA GLU A 144 -95.27 2.17 12.72
C GLU A 144 -94.11 1.13 12.81
N ASP A 145 -93.72 0.50 11.70
CA ASP A 145 -92.61 -0.48 11.62
C ASP A 145 -91.20 0.16 11.56
N ALA A 146 -91.05 1.42 11.98
CA ALA A 146 -89.76 2.11 12.01
C ALA A 146 -88.77 1.51 13.03
N ASN A 147 -89.27 0.88 14.09
CA ASN A 147 -88.45 0.35 15.18
C ASN A 147 -87.50 -0.78 14.74
N LEU A 148 -87.90 -1.62 13.78
CA LEU A 148 -87.07 -2.73 13.32
C LEU A 148 -85.83 -2.25 12.54
N LYS A 149 -85.97 -1.14 11.78
CA LYS A 149 -84.84 -0.54 11.03
C LYS A 149 -83.93 0.30 11.92
N ILE A 150 -84.47 0.92 12.98
CA ILE A 150 -83.65 1.59 14.02
C ILE A 150 -82.76 0.56 14.72
N LEU A 151 -83.30 -0.61 15.07
CA LEU A 151 -82.51 -1.71 15.64
C LEU A 151 -81.39 -2.17 14.68
N GLN A 152 -81.67 -2.32 13.39
CA GLN A 152 -80.64 -2.70 12.41
C GLN A 152 -79.54 -1.64 12.25
N ILE A 153 -79.86 -0.34 12.32
CA ILE A 153 -78.85 0.74 12.29
C ILE A 153 -78.00 0.71 13.57
N ILE A 154 -78.64 0.57 14.74
CA ILE A 154 -77.94 0.49 16.04
C ILE A 154 -77.03 -0.74 16.12
N ASP A 155 -77.45 -1.88 15.57
CA ASP A 155 -76.62 -3.09 15.55
C ASP A 155 -75.40 -2.94 14.62
N ILE A 156 -75.55 -2.26 13.48
CA ILE A 156 -74.41 -1.98 12.58
C ILE A 156 -73.48 -0.92 13.20
N ASP A 157 -74.00 0.13 13.83
CA ASP A 157 -73.19 1.15 14.53
C ASP A 157 -72.46 0.56 15.74
N ARG A 158 -73.11 -0.29 16.54
CA ARG A 158 -72.46 -1.02 17.64
C ARG A 158 -71.34 -1.92 17.13
N TRP A 159 -71.53 -2.58 15.98
CA TRP A 159 -70.48 -3.40 15.37
C TRP A 159 -69.32 -2.54 14.84
N ILE A 160 -69.59 -1.35 14.28
CA ILE A 160 -68.56 -0.38 13.87
C ILE A 160 -67.80 0.15 15.07
N ASP A 161 -68.44 0.39 16.21
CA ASP A 161 -67.78 0.83 17.44
C ASP A 161 -66.95 -0.30 18.09
N GLU A 162 -67.43 -1.54 18.06
CA GLU A 162 -66.70 -2.71 18.58
C GLU A 162 -65.48 -3.06 17.70
N THR A 163 -65.61 -2.96 16.37
CA THR A 163 -64.48 -3.13 15.44
C THR A 163 -63.55 -1.91 15.40
N GLY A 164 -64.09 -0.70 15.53
CA GLY A 164 -63.35 0.55 15.67
C GLY A 164 -62.49 0.60 16.94
N ASN A 165 -62.99 0.11 18.07
CA ASN A 165 -62.20 0.03 19.32
C ASN A 165 -61.15 -1.09 19.31
N SER A 166 -61.31 -2.13 18.50
CA SER A 166 -60.22 -3.10 18.28
C SER A 166 -59.02 -2.51 17.52
N SER A 167 -59.20 -1.37 16.83
CA SER A 167 -58.14 -0.65 16.11
C SER A 167 -57.41 0.40 16.96
N VAL A 168 -57.85 0.62 18.21
CA VAL A 168 -57.32 1.65 19.13
C VAL A 168 -56.47 1.07 20.26
N ASP A 169 -56.18 -0.24 20.28
CA ASP A 169 -55.15 -0.79 21.17
C ASP A 169 -53.73 -0.50 20.63
N ARG A 170 -53.37 0.78 20.58
CA ARG A 170 -52.04 1.31 20.22
C ARG A 170 -51.02 1.21 21.37
N ARG A 171 -51.13 0.22 22.26
CA ARG A 171 -50.10 -0.06 23.27
C ARG A 171 -49.79 -1.56 23.41
N SER A 172 -49.75 -2.28 22.29
CA SER A 172 -49.30 -3.67 22.32
C SER A 172 -48.85 -4.15 20.93
N LEU A 173 -47.84 -3.50 20.35
CA LEU A 173 -46.95 -4.21 19.41
C LEU A 173 -45.47 -3.99 19.75
N PRO A 174 -44.65 -5.05 19.65
CA PRO A 174 -43.28 -5.07 20.11
C PRO A 174 -42.38 -4.34 19.11
N ARG A 175 -41.60 -3.37 19.60
CA ARG A 175 -40.39 -2.93 18.89
C ARG A 175 -39.33 -4.01 19.06
N GLY A 176 -39.36 -5.02 18.19
CA GLY A 176 -38.26 -5.96 18.06
C GLY A 176 -38.70 -7.37 17.68
N LEU A 177 -38.51 -7.72 16.41
CA LEU A 177 -38.00 -9.01 15.95
C LEU A 177 -37.14 -8.64 14.71
N THR A 178 -35.81 -8.56 14.74
CA THR A 178 -34.78 -9.60 14.92
C THR A 178 -35.07 -10.90 14.16
N GLY A 179 -34.33 -11.17 13.09
CA GLY A 179 -33.72 -12.49 12.91
C GLY A 179 -32.62 -12.65 13.98
N ARG A 180 -32.39 -13.81 14.62
CA ARG A 180 -32.72 -15.19 14.31
C ARG A 180 -32.93 -16.05 15.57
N VAL A 181 -33.95 -16.90 15.47
CA VAL A 181 -34.01 -18.37 15.73
C VAL A 181 -33.51 -18.94 17.06
N GLY A 182 -34.43 -19.63 17.78
CA GLY A 182 -34.06 -20.81 18.56
C GLY A 182 -34.96 -21.17 19.75
N LEU A 183 -35.88 -22.12 19.51
CA LEU A 183 -36.42 -23.13 20.43
C LEU A 183 -37.26 -22.75 21.68
N ALA A 184 -38.51 -23.22 21.60
CA ALA A 184 -39.20 -24.12 22.54
C ALA A 184 -40.11 -23.56 23.65
N ALA A 185 -41.32 -24.16 23.64
CA ALA A 185 -42.23 -24.48 24.74
C ALA A 185 -43.12 -23.36 25.35
N GLN A 186 -44.38 -23.57 25.75
CA GLN A 186 -45.44 -24.54 25.50
C GLN A 186 -46.69 -24.06 26.28
N VAL A 187 -47.90 -24.41 25.80
CA VAL A 187 -49.20 -24.48 26.51
C VAL A 187 -49.98 -23.19 26.83
N ALA A 188 -51.11 -22.99 26.10
CA ALA A 188 -52.46 -23.07 26.68
C ALA A 188 -53.54 -23.16 25.56
N THR A 189 -54.45 -24.10 25.75
CA THR A 189 -55.56 -24.63 24.89
C THR A 189 -56.79 -23.71 24.85
N PRO A 190 -57.78 -23.88 23.92
CA PRO A 190 -58.88 -24.85 24.12
C PRO A 190 -59.45 -25.59 22.88
N MET A 191 -60.01 -26.77 23.18
CA MET A 191 -61.16 -27.51 22.60
C MET A 191 -61.16 -28.01 21.13
N GLN A 192 -61.03 -29.33 20.95
CA GLN A 192 -62.13 -30.28 20.63
C GLN A 192 -61.62 -31.75 20.65
N ALA A 193 -62.48 -32.69 21.08
CA ALA A 193 -62.25 -34.13 21.37
C ALA A 193 -62.33 -35.04 20.11
N PRO A 194 -62.35 -36.41 20.15
CA PRO A 194 -62.03 -37.41 21.21
C PRO A 194 -61.18 -38.67 20.78
N MET A 195 -60.66 -39.43 21.79
CA MET A 195 -60.41 -40.92 21.88
C MET A 195 -59.41 -41.65 20.91
N PRO A 196 -58.90 -42.88 21.23
CA PRO A 196 -58.52 -43.50 22.52
C PRO A 196 -57.17 -44.29 22.50
N ALA A 197 -56.85 -44.87 23.67
CA ALA A 197 -56.24 -46.20 23.91
C ALA A 197 -54.70 -46.40 24.06
N ASN A 198 -54.38 -46.92 25.25
CA ASN A 198 -53.57 -48.11 25.56
C ASN A 198 -52.05 -48.03 25.79
N GLU A 199 -51.71 -48.62 26.96
CA GLU A 199 -50.61 -49.55 27.22
C GLU A 199 -49.20 -48.96 27.36
N LEU A 200 -48.31 -49.46 28.20
CA LEU A 200 -48.26 -50.31 29.41
C LEU A 200 -46.74 -50.50 29.61
N HIS A 201 -46.32 -50.70 30.85
CA HIS A 201 -45.10 -51.46 31.22
C HIS A 201 -43.72 -50.86 30.82
N ASP A 202 -42.64 -51.02 31.56
CA ASP A 202 -42.39 -51.66 32.84
C ASP A 202 -40.96 -51.32 33.30
N VAL A 203 -40.80 -51.32 34.63
CA VAL A 203 -39.74 -52.05 35.38
C VAL A 203 -38.28 -51.79 35.05
N ALA A 204 -37.56 -51.23 36.03
CA ALA A 204 -36.68 -51.98 36.94
C ALA A 204 -35.91 -50.95 37.78
N ALA A 205 -36.10 -50.91 39.11
CA ALA A 205 -35.33 -51.68 40.08
C ALA A 205 -33.84 -51.26 40.10
N THR A 206 -33.18 -50.99 41.23
CA THR A 206 -33.26 -51.74 42.48
C THR A 206 -32.47 -51.01 43.59
N ALA A 207 -32.87 -51.34 44.83
CA ALA A 207 -32.03 -51.55 46.03
C ALA A 207 -31.46 -50.32 46.76
N HIS A 208 -31.99 -49.99 47.96
CA HIS A 208 -31.70 -50.59 49.29
C HIS A 208 -30.38 -50.04 49.88
N ALA A 209 -30.28 -49.62 51.13
CA ALA A 209 -30.96 -49.99 52.38
C ALA A 209 -31.08 -48.71 53.26
N ALA A 210 -32.18 -48.41 53.95
CA ALA A 210 -32.92 -49.14 54.98
C ALA A 210 -32.29 -49.08 56.38
N HIS A 211 -33.20 -48.92 57.34
CA HIS A 211 -33.12 -48.97 58.80
C HIS A 211 -32.68 -47.73 59.57
N GLU A 212 -33.35 -47.33 60.65
CA GLU A 212 -34.72 -47.49 61.17
C GLU A 212 -34.73 -46.69 62.51
N GLU A 213 -35.92 -46.53 63.08
CA GLU A 213 -36.19 -46.19 64.49
C GLU A 213 -36.20 -44.71 64.91
N GLU A 214 -37.39 -44.10 64.86
CA GLU A 214 -37.93 -43.33 65.99
C GLU A 214 -38.14 -44.23 67.24
N PRO A 215 -38.45 -43.73 68.45
CA PRO A 215 -38.28 -42.39 69.05
C PRO A 215 -37.65 -42.48 70.46
N LEU A 216 -37.11 -41.38 71.02
CA LEU A 216 -36.94 -41.23 72.49
C LEU A 216 -36.81 -39.74 72.84
N CYS A 217 -37.96 -39.06 72.88
CA CYS A 217 -38.12 -37.79 73.58
C CYS A 217 -38.26 -38.10 75.08
N GLY A 218 -37.18 -37.87 75.84
CA GLY A 218 -37.16 -38.05 77.28
C GLY A 218 -37.32 -36.74 78.05
N SER A 219 -38.49 -36.60 78.68
CA SER A 219 -38.72 -36.02 80.03
C SER A 219 -38.45 -34.51 80.20
N LYS A 220 -39.39 -33.65 80.62
CA LYS A 220 -40.44 -33.73 81.68
C LYS A 220 -41.51 -32.66 81.34
N LEU A 221 -42.84 -32.88 81.23
CA LEU A 221 -43.85 -33.34 82.21
C LEU A 221 -43.58 -32.75 83.61
N VAL A 222 -44.33 -31.77 84.11
CA VAL A 222 -45.75 -31.89 84.49
C VAL A 222 -46.44 -30.52 84.47
N GLU A 223 -47.54 -30.40 83.75
CA GLU A 223 -48.68 -29.56 84.11
C GLU A 223 -49.38 -30.19 85.32
N LEU A 224 -49.59 -29.43 86.39
CA LEU A 224 -50.64 -29.72 87.36
C LEU A 224 -51.43 -28.44 87.64
N PHE A 225 -52.69 -28.52 87.21
CA PHE A 225 -53.82 -27.74 87.67
C PHE A 225 -53.96 -27.80 89.20
N SER A 226 -54.33 -26.65 89.75
CA SER A 226 -55.29 -26.43 90.84
C SER A 226 -55.00 -26.91 92.27
N VAL A 227 -55.41 -26.01 93.18
CA VAL A 227 -55.78 -26.17 94.60
C VAL A 227 -54.64 -25.91 95.61
N GLN A 228 -54.71 -24.74 96.26
CA GLN A 228 -54.89 -24.57 97.72
C GLN A 228 -53.97 -25.47 98.59
N ILE A 229 -53.08 -24.99 99.47
CA ILE A 229 -53.32 -24.18 100.68
C ILE A 229 -51.96 -23.74 101.25
N VAL A 230 -51.99 -22.55 101.87
CA VAL A 230 -51.15 -21.98 102.94
C VAL A 230 -50.34 -22.96 103.81
N GLY A 231 -49.11 -22.57 104.13
CA GLY A 231 -48.39 -22.98 105.35
C GLY A 231 -46.89 -23.18 105.08
N PRO A 232 -46.02 -22.51 105.86
CA PRO A 232 -45.25 -23.32 106.81
C PRO A 232 -44.92 -22.62 108.13
N SER A 233 -44.92 -23.40 109.20
CA SER A 233 -44.09 -23.27 110.41
C SER A 233 -44.25 -24.61 111.16
N GLU A 234 -43.37 -25.58 110.89
CA GLU A 234 -42.25 -25.98 111.75
C GLU A 234 -42.74 -26.56 113.11
N ASP A 235 -42.70 -27.89 113.28
CA ASP A 235 -41.58 -28.66 113.86
C ASP A 235 -41.47 -28.44 115.39
N LEU A 236 -41.44 -29.42 116.30
CA LEU A 236 -41.17 -30.84 116.22
C LEU A 236 -41.53 -31.50 117.59
N ASN A 237 -41.60 -32.84 117.56
CA ASN A 237 -41.54 -33.83 118.66
C ASN A 237 -42.83 -34.19 119.41
N LEU A 238 -43.40 -35.37 119.11
CA LEU A 238 -43.04 -36.70 119.68
C LEU A 238 -43.34 -36.71 121.19
N ASN A 239 -44.21 -37.56 121.75
CA ASN A 239 -44.35 -38.99 121.48
C ASN A 239 -45.50 -39.57 122.35
N LEU A 240 -46.09 -40.67 121.87
CA LEU A 240 -46.61 -41.82 122.62
C LEU A 240 -47.96 -41.76 123.40
N LYS A 241 -48.82 -42.68 122.93
CA LYS A 241 -49.66 -43.65 123.67
C LYS A 241 -51.10 -43.26 124.06
N GLU A 242 -52.02 -43.76 123.24
CA GLU A 242 -52.94 -44.87 123.54
C GLU A 242 -53.41 -45.09 124.99
N ASP A 243 -54.70 -45.40 125.04
CA ASP A 243 -55.45 -46.27 125.97
C ASP A 243 -56.20 -45.66 127.16
N TYR A 244 -57.52 -45.65 126.98
CA TYR A 244 -58.44 -46.53 127.71
C TYR A 244 -58.23 -46.68 129.23
N ILE A 245 -59.21 -46.25 130.02
CA ILE A 245 -60.12 -47.13 130.78
C ILE A 245 -61.05 -46.31 131.67
N HIS A 246 -62.33 -46.64 131.51
CA HIS A 246 -63.47 -46.33 132.36
C HIS A 246 -63.61 -47.42 133.43
N CYS A 247 -63.84 -47.06 134.70
CA CYS A 247 -64.68 -47.82 135.67
C CYS A 247 -64.65 -47.15 137.06
N CYS A 248 -65.79 -46.70 137.61
CA CYS A 248 -66.65 -47.46 138.56
C CYS A 248 -66.06 -47.49 140.00
N LEU A 249 -66.75 -47.25 141.12
CA LEU A 249 -68.17 -47.29 141.50
C LEU A 249 -68.36 -46.66 142.92
N PHE A 250 -69.63 -46.32 143.21
CA PHE A 250 -70.35 -46.45 144.51
C PHE A 250 -70.16 -45.39 145.62
N LYS A 251 -71.22 -44.63 145.95
CA LYS A 251 -72.37 -44.90 146.89
C LYS A 251 -71.95 -44.75 148.36
N ASN A 252 -72.72 -44.19 149.30
CA ASN A 252 -74.13 -43.82 149.39
C ASN A 252 -74.35 -42.99 150.68
N ASN A 253 -75.45 -42.22 150.69
CA ASN A 253 -76.44 -41.96 151.76
C ASN A 253 -76.16 -42.47 153.20
N VAL A 254 -76.60 -41.78 154.25
CA VAL A 254 -77.92 -41.93 154.91
C VAL A 254 -77.97 -40.92 156.08
N HIS A 255 -78.92 -40.00 156.23
CA HIS A 255 -80.33 -40.09 156.67
C HIS A 255 -80.58 -39.98 158.20
N LYS A 256 -81.48 -39.04 158.56
CA LYS A 256 -82.45 -39.00 159.70
C LYS A 256 -81.91 -39.10 161.13
N SER A 257 -82.27 -38.24 162.07
CA SER A 257 -83.61 -38.12 162.69
C SER A 257 -83.50 -37.11 163.87
N PHE A 258 -84.47 -36.22 164.06
CA PHE A 258 -85.54 -36.23 165.07
C PHE A 258 -85.12 -36.02 166.55
N SER A 259 -85.70 -34.95 167.12
CA SER A 259 -86.02 -34.64 168.53
C SER A 259 -84.94 -34.64 169.63
N GLY A 260 -85.01 -33.61 170.47
CA GLY A 260 -84.96 -33.80 171.92
C GLY A 260 -83.71 -33.28 172.65
N ALA A 261 -83.96 -32.29 173.51
CA ALA A 261 -83.18 -31.69 174.58
C ALA A 261 -81.96 -32.42 175.22
N THR A 262 -80.95 -31.58 175.54
CA THR A 262 -80.07 -31.50 176.74
C THR A 262 -78.89 -32.48 177.02
N SER A 263 -77.72 -31.83 177.32
CA SER A 263 -76.59 -32.18 178.24
C SER A 263 -75.55 -33.26 177.83
N ALA A 264 -74.32 -32.95 177.37
CA ALA A 264 -73.09 -32.49 178.07
C ALA A 264 -72.31 -33.61 178.82
N ALA A 265 -70.97 -33.74 178.90
CA ALA A 265 -69.75 -33.15 178.30
C ALA A 265 -68.54 -33.96 178.86
N LYS A 266 -67.55 -34.40 178.04
CA LYS A 266 -66.10 -34.62 178.42
C LYS A 266 -65.13 -35.25 177.37
N GLU A 267 -65.46 -35.49 176.10
CA GLU A 267 -64.51 -36.10 175.11
C GLU A 267 -63.94 -35.17 174.00
N LYS A 268 -64.15 -33.84 174.05
CA LYS A 268 -63.90 -32.92 172.91
C LYS A 268 -62.46 -32.40 172.71
N GLU A 269 -61.52 -32.57 173.65
CA GLU A 269 -60.26 -31.79 173.65
C GLU A 269 -59.09 -32.41 172.85
N LYS A 270 -59.08 -33.72 172.59
CA LYS A 270 -57.93 -34.37 171.90
C LYS A 270 -57.92 -34.24 170.38
N PHE A 271 -59.08 -34.04 169.73
CA PHE A 271 -59.18 -33.96 168.26
C PHE A 271 -58.83 -32.58 167.66
N GLU A 272 -58.88 -31.49 168.43
CA GLU A 272 -58.63 -30.15 167.87
C GLU A 272 -57.14 -29.86 167.58
N LYS A 273 -56.20 -30.48 168.30
CA LYS A 273 -54.76 -30.23 168.11
C LYS A 273 -54.17 -30.89 166.85
N GLU A 274 -54.74 -32.00 166.39
CA GLU A 274 -54.24 -32.70 165.20
C GLU A 274 -54.70 -32.03 163.88
N LYS A 275 -55.88 -31.38 163.91
CA LYS A 275 -56.40 -30.59 162.79
C LYS A 275 -55.53 -29.38 162.44
N ALA A 276 -54.91 -28.73 163.43
CA ALA A 276 -54.10 -27.54 163.21
C ALA A 276 -52.77 -27.83 162.46
N ARG A 277 -52.17 -29.00 162.67
CA ARG A 277 -50.87 -29.35 162.03
C ARG A 277 -51.02 -29.58 160.52
N LEU A 278 -52.08 -30.32 160.13
CA LEU A 278 -52.33 -30.63 158.72
C LEU A 278 -52.73 -29.39 157.89
N GLN A 279 -53.31 -28.37 158.52
CA GLN A 279 -53.64 -27.13 157.84
C GLN A 279 -52.40 -26.31 157.46
N ALA A 280 -51.37 -26.28 158.32
CA ALA A 280 -50.14 -25.53 158.06
C ALA A 280 -49.29 -26.12 156.91
N GLU A 281 -49.27 -27.44 156.76
CA GLU A 281 -48.57 -28.10 155.64
C GLU A 281 -49.25 -27.83 154.29
N LEU A 282 -50.58 -27.74 154.27
CA LEU A 282 -51.35 -27.42 153.06
C LEU A 282 -51.04 -26.01 152.54
N ASP A 283 -50.89 -25.02 153.43
CA ASP A 283 -50.64 -23.64 153.04
C ASP A 283 -49.19 -23.43 152.52
N ALA A 284 -48.22 -24.18 153.04
CA ALA A 284 -46.84 -24.16 152.52
C ALA A 284 -46.73 -24.69 151.08
N VAL A 285 -47.53 -25.71 150.71
CA VAL A 285 -47.55 -26.25 149.34
C VAL A 285 -48.25 -25.29 148.38
N LYS A 286 -49.31 -24.60 148.80
CA LYS A 286 -49.98 -23.56 147.99
C LYS A 286 -49.04 -22.41 147.62
N GLN A 287 -48.21 -21.96 148.56
CA GLN A 287 -47.26 -20.88 148.30
C GLN A 287 -46.18 -21.30 147.28
N ARG A 288 -45.71 -22.56 147.31
CA ARG A 288 -44.75 -23.08 146.31
C ARG A 288 -45.38 -23.17 144.92
N LEU A 289 -46.64 -23.57 144.83
CA LEU A 289 -47.36 -23.61 143.56
C LEU A 289 -47.52 -22.21 142.96
N ALA A 290 -47.88 -21.20 143.76
CA ALA A 290 -48.02 -19.82 143.30
C ALA A 290 -46.72 -19.26 142.70
N ASN A 291 -45.57 -19.49 143.36
CA ASN A 291 -44.28 -19.03 142.85
C ASN A 291 -43.87 -19.73 141.54
N SER A 292 -44.23 -21.01 141.36
CA SER A 292 -43.96 -21.73 140.11
C SER A 292 -44.79 -21.21 138.93
N VAL A 293 -46.05 -20.82 139.17
CA VAL A 293 -46.92 -20.25 138.13
C VAL A 293 -46.38 -18.89 137.65
N GLN A 294 -45.93 -18.04 138.58
CA GLN A 294 -45.39 -16.72 138.24
C GLN A 294 -44.10 -16.80 137.39
N TYR A 295 -43.26 -17.81 137.63
CA TYR A 295 -42.07 -18.05 136.81
C TYR A 295 -42.39 -18.56 135.39
N VAL A 296 -43.48 -19.32 135.24
CA VAL A 296 -43.96 -19.76 133.92
C VAL A 296 -44.50 -18.58 133.12
N GLU A 297 -45.28 -17.68 133.74
CA GLU A 297 -45.81 -16.47 133.07
C GLU A 297 -44.69 -15.54 132.55
N GLU A 298 -43.59 -15.36 133.29
CA GLU A 298 -42.45 -14.57 132.83
C GLU A 298 -41.70 -15.19 131.64
N LEU A 299 -41.64 -16.53 131.58
CA LEU A 299 -41.03 -17.24 130.45
C LEU A 299 -41.93 -17.18 129.20
N GLU A 300 -43.24 -17.29 129.37
CA GLU A 300 -44.21 -17.12 128.27
C GLU A 300 -44.14 -15.71 127.68
N ALA A 301 -44.04 -14.67 128.51
CA ALA A 301 -43.89 -13.29 128.04
C ALA A 301 -42.58 -13.07 127.24
N LYS A 302 -41.47 -13.71 127.65
CA LYS A 302 -40.20 -13.64 126.91
C LYS A 302 -40.27 -14.40 125.58
N ASN A 303 -40.95 -15.54 125.54
CA ASN A 303 -41.15 -16.29 124.29
C ASN A 303 -41.98 -15.49 123.29
N HIS A 304 -43.08 -14.88 123.74
CA HIS A 304 -43.91 -14.05 122.88
C HIS A 304 -43.14 -12.86 122.27
N ASN A 305 -42.28 -12.22 123.05
CA ASN A 305 -41.45 -11.11 122.54
C ASN A 305 -40.35 -11.58 121.56
N LYS A 306 -39.94 -12.86 121.62
CA LYS A 306 -39.04 -13.46 120.63
C LYS A 306 -39.78 -13.81 119.34
N GLU A 307 -41.01 -14.33 119.43
CA GLU A 307 -41.88 -14.60 118.27
C GLU A 307 -42.16 -13.32 117.46
N VAL A 308 -42.46 -12.19 118.14
CA VAL A 308 -42.69 -10.90 117.46
C VAL A 308 -41.44 -10.40 116.73
N ASN A 309 -40.23 -10.66 117.25
CA ASN A 309 -39.00 -10.28 116.57
C ASN A 309 -38.65 -11.19 115.39
N ILE A 310 -38.98 -12.49 115.49
CA ILE A 310 -38.82 -13.43 114.37
C ILE A 310 -39.70 -12.98 113.20
N SER A 311 -40.96 -12.66 113.46
CA SER A 311 -41.90 -12.22 112.42
C SER A 311 -41.45 -10.93 111.70
N LYS A 312 -40.81 -9.99 112.41
CA LYS A 312 -40.22 -8.78 111.80
C LYS A 312 -38.99 -9.06 110.93
N LEU A 313 -38.19 -10.07 111.27
CA LEU A 313 -37.04 -10.46 110.47
C LEU A 313 -37.47 -11.23 109.21
N GLU A 314 -38.54 -12.03 109.31
CA GLU A 314 -39.16 -12.70 108.17
C GLU A 314 -39.67 -11.68 107.13
N GLU A 315 -40.36 -10.63 107.57
CA GLU A 315 -40.87 -9.57 106.69
C GLU A 315 -39.72 -8.80 105.97
N GLN A 316 -38.59 -8.58 106.65
CA GLN A 316 -37.40 -7.96 106.04
C GLN A 316 -36.70 -8.87 105.02
N ILE A 317 -36.74 -10.20 105.24
CA ILE A 317 -36.18 -11.18 104.30
C ILE A 317 -37.04 -11.25 103.04
N GLU A 318 -38.36 -11.30 103.15
CA GLU A 318 -39.26 -11.29 101.98
C GLU A 318 -39.10 -10.02 101.12
N GLU A 319 -38.94 -8.85 101.75
CA GLU A 319 -38.72 -7.60 101.01
C GLU A 319 -37.34 -7.60 100.30
N ALA A 320 -36.31 -8.16 100.91
CA ALA A 320 -34.99 -8.31 100.30
C ALA A 320 -34.99 -9.31 99.12
N GLU A 321 -35.70 -10.44 99.24
CA GLU A 321 -35.83 -11.43 98.17
C GLU A 321 -36.58 -10.86 96.95
N ASN A 322 -37.68 -10.14 97.19
CA ASN A 322 -38.44 -9.49 96.12
C ASN A 322 -37.63 -8.43 95.37
N ASN A 323 -36.77 -7.69 96.07
CA ASN A 323 -35.87 -6.73 95.45
C ASN A 323 -34.75 -7.42 94.63
N ALA A 324 -34.20 -8.53 95.12
CA ALA A 324 -33.20 -9.31 94.38
C ALA A 324 -33.76 -9.89 93.06
N VAL A 325 -35.00 -10.37 93.05
CA VAL A 325 -35.65 -10.89 91.83
C VAL A 325 -35.85 -9.79 90.79
N ARG A 326 -36.26 -8.58 91.20
CA ARG A 326 -36.38 -7.44 90.27
C ARG A 326 -35.04 -7.02 89.68
N GLN A 327 -34.00 -6.99 90.51
CA GLN A 327 -32.66 -6.61 90.07
C GLN A 327 -32.07 -7.66 89.10
N ASN A 328 -32.28 -8.95 89.34
CA ASN A 328 -31.87 -10.02 88.43
C ASN A 328 -32.58 -9.95 87.06
N ARG A 329 -33.89 -9.67 87.03
CA ARG A 329 -34.62 -9.48 85.76
C ARG A 329 -34.10 -8.30 84.94
N LEU A 330 -33.73 -7.20 85.60
CA LEU A 330 -33.12 -6.04 84.92
C LEU A 330 -31.73 -6.37 84.38
N VAL A 331 -30.92 -7.12 85.13
CA VAL A 331 -29.59 -7.56 84.69
C VAL A 331 -29.68 -8.49 83.49
N ASP A 332 -30.63 -9.42 83.45
CA ASP A 332 -30.80 -10.33 82.31
C ASP A 332 -31.35 -9.62 81.07
N HIS A 333 -32.20 -8.61 81.23
CA HIS A 333 -32.63 -7.75 80.13
C HIS A 333 -31.46 -6.92 79.56
N LEU A 334 -30.65 -6.31 80.42
CA LEU A 334 -29.46 -5.56 79.98
C LEU A 334 -28.41 -6.46 79.34
N LYS A 335 -28.25 -7.71 79.81
CA LYS A 335 -27.35 -8.69 79.17
C LYS A 335 -27.81 -9.06 77.76
N THR A 336 -29.11 -9.30 77.56
CA THR A 336 -29.66 -9.63 76.24
C THR A 336 -29.59 -8.45 75.27
N GLU A 337 -29.77 -7.23 75.76
CA GLU A 337 -29.59 -6.01 74.96
C GLU A 337 -28.11 -5.78 74.61
N THR A 338 -27.20 -6.03 75.56
CA THR A 338 -25.74 -5.91 75.33
C THR A 338 -25.24 -6.96 74.34
N THR A 339 -25.73 -8.20 74.38
CA THR A 339 -25.37 -9.23 73.39
C THR A 339 -25.95 -8.93 72.02
N GLY A 340 -27.18 -8.41 71.94
CA GLY A 340 -27.79 -7.93 70.70
C GLY A 340 -27.00 -6.80 70.05
N LEU A 341 -26.63 -5.77 70.81
CA LEU A 341 -25.82 -4.65 70.32
C LEU A 341 -24.42 -5.10 69.90
N LYS A 342 -23.83 -6.09 70.59
CA LYS A 342 -22.50 -6.63 70.22
C LYS A 342 -22.54 -7.38 68.88
N ALA A 343 -23.57 -8.19 68.66
CA ALA A 343 -23.80 -8.85 67.37
C ALA A 343 -24.07 -7.83 66.23
N GLU A 344 -24.76 -6.72 66.54
CA GLU A 344 -24.99 -5.65 65.57
C GLU A 344 -23.69 -4.87 65.25
N VAL A 345 -22.81 -4.66 66.23
CA VAL A 345 -21.48 -4.07 66.02
C VAL A 345 -20.60 -4.99 65.20
N ASP A 346 -20.61 -6.30 65.44
CA ASP A 346 -19.81 -7.27 64.68
C ASP A 346 -20.29 -7.39 63.22
N THR A 347 -21.60 -7.40 62.99
CA THR A 347 -22.17 -7.37 61.63
C THR A 347 -21.83 -6.06 60.91
N ARG A 348 -21.95 -4.92 61.58
CA ARG A 348 -21.51 -3.62 61.04
C ARG A 348 -20.01 -3.60 60.78
N GLY A 349 -19.19 -4.17 61.66
CA GLY A 349 -17.74 -4.34 61.48
C GLY A 349 -17.40 -5.17 60.24
N GLY A 350 -18.12 -6.28 60.01
CA GLY A 350 -18.03 -7.07 58.79
C GLY A 350 -18.38 -6.26 57.54
N THR A 351 -19.47 -5.49 57.57
CA THR A 351 -19.83 -4.63 56.42
C THR A 351 -18.79 -3.54 56.16
N ILE A 352 -18.25 -2.90 57.21
CA ILE A 352 -17.19 -1.89 57.10
C ILE A 352 -15.92 -2.51 56.51
N SER A 353 -15.53 -3.72 56.92
CA SER A 353 -14.39 -4.42 56.33
C SER A 353 -14.59 -4.69 54.84
N THR A 354 -15.77 -5.18 54.45
CA THR A 354 -16.06 -5.44 53.02
C THR A 354 -16.12 -4.16 52.18
N LEU A 355 -16.60 -3.05 52.76
CA LEU A 355 -16.61 -1.75 52.10
C LEU A 355 -15.19 -1.18 52.00
N SER A 356 -14.37 -1.33 53.03
CA SER A 356 -12.94 -0.95 53.02
C SER A 356 -12.17 -1.71 51.94
N ASP A 357 -12.39 -3.01 51.79
CA ASP A 357 -11.77 -3.82 50.73
C ASP A 357 -12.23 -3.39 49.32
N LYS A 358 -13.49 -3.01 49.17
CA LYS A 358 -14.01 -2.48 47.90
C LYS A 358 -13.42 -1.10 47.59
N LEU A 359 -13.25 -0.26 48.60
CA LEU A 359 -12.66 1.07 48.48
C LEU A 359 -11.18 0.97 48.08
N MET A 360 -10.41 0.09 48.73
CA MET A 360 -9.00 -0.15 48.39
C MET A 360 -8.84 -0.75 46.97
N LYS A 361 -9.78 -1.58 46.51
CA LYS A 361 -9.80 -2.08 45.12
C LYS A 361 -10.15 -0.98 44.12
N ALA A 362 -11.06 -0.07 44.48
CA ALA A 362 -11.42 1.08 43.66
C ALA A 362 -10.26 2.09 43.56
N GLU A 363 -9.55 2.39 44.66
CA GLU A 363 -8.36 3.23 44.68
C GLU A 363 -7.26 2.67 43.78
N LYS A 364 -6.96 1.37 43.86
CA LYS A 364 -6.00 0.71 42.96
C LYS A 364 -6.44 0.71 41.49
N ALA A 365 -7.75 0.74 41.21
CA ALA A 365 -8.28 0.86 39.86
C ALA A 365 -8.15 2.30 39.32
N ILE A 366 -8.37 3.30 40.18
CA ILE A 366 -8.17 4.72 39.86
C ILE A 366 -6.68 4.98 39.55
N ASP A 367 -5.76 4.53 40.41
CA ASP A 367 -4.31 4.66 40.17
C ASP A 367 -3.86 4.06 38.82
N ARG A 368 -4.46 2.92 38.42
CA ARG A 368 -4.18 2.31 37.11
C ARG A 368 -4.72 3.15 35.97
N ARG A 369 -5.89 3.78 36.15
CA ARG A 369 -6.49 4.65 35.13
C ARG A 369 -5.76 5.98 35.01
N ASP A 370 -5.28 6.53 36.11
CA ASP A 370 -4.45 7.74 36.10
C ASP A 370 -3.12 7.50 35.39
N ARG A 371 -2.47 6.35 35.62
CA ARG A 371 -1.27 5.95 34.86
C ARG A 371 -1.53 5.69 33.39
N GLN A 372 -2.73 5.22 33.03
CA GLN A 372 -3.13 5.08 31.63
C GLN A 372 -3.38 6.45 30.99
N LEU A 373 -4.03 7.37 31.70
CA LEU A 373 -4.27 8.73 31.23
C LEU A 373 -2.96 9.47 31.00
N THR A 374 -2.01 9.45 31.94
CA THR A 374 -0.71 10.12 31.76
C THR A 374 0.09 9.55 30.58
N ASN A 375 0.05 8.24 30.35
CA ASN A 375 0.67 7.61 29.19
C ASN A 375 -0.03 7.95 27.86
N MET A 376 -1.35 8.18 27.87
CA MET A 376 -2.07 8.62 26.67
C MET A 376 -1.84 10.11 26.40
N THR A 377 -1.73 10.94 27.44
CA THR A 377 -1.40 12.37 27.33
C THR A 377 -0.01 12.57 26.72
N THR A 378 1.00 11.82 27.19
CA THR A 378 2.37 11.91 26.63
C THR A 378 2.44 11.43 25.17
N LYS A 379 1.65 10.42 24.79
CA LYS A 379 1.52 9.98 23.39
C LYS A 379 0.83 11.03 22.52
N LEU A 380 -0.18 11.71 23.04
CA LEU A 380 -0.86 12.80 22.34
C LEU A 380 0.06 14.00 22.12
N GLU A 381 0.86 14.37 23.13
CA GLU A 381 1.85 15.45 23.00
C GLU A 381 2.93 15.10 21.97
N ALA A 382 3.41 13.85 21.95
CA ALA A 382 4.36 13.39 20.94
C ALA A 382 3.77 13.40 19.52
N ALA A 383 2.52 12.94 19.36
CA ALA A 383 1.81 12.96 18.08
C ALA A 383 1.55 14.39 17.60
N HIS A 384 1.26 15.32 18.51
CA HIS A 384 1.08 16.74 18.18
C HIS A 384 2.39 17.40 17.73
N ALA A 385 3.51 17.07 18.39
CA ALA A 385 4.83 17.56 17.97
C ALA A 385 5.24 16.99 16.59
N GLU A 386 4.92 15.73 16.31
CA GLU A 386 5.15 15.12 15.00
C GLU A 386 4.26 15.74 13.90
N GLN A 387 3.00 16.07 14.23
CA GLN A 387 2.10 16.78 13.35
C GLN A 387 2.61 18.20 13.02
N GLU A 388 3.08 18.96 14.01
CA GLU A 388 3.69 20.27 13.77
C GLU A 388 4.96 20.18 12.90
N ALA A 389 5.81 19.18 13.13
CA ALA A 389 6.99 18.94 12.29
C ALA A 389 6.60 18.59 10.84
N ALA A 390 5.56 17.79 10.64
CA ALA A 390 5.03 17.45 9.31
C ALA A 390 4.42 18.68 8.60
N VAL A 391 3.72 19.55 9.32
CA VAL A 391 3.16 20.80 8.78
C VAL A 391 4.29 21.76 8.36
N ASN A 392 5.34 21.89 9.16
CA ASN A 392 6.52 22.70 8.83
C ASN A 392 7.27 22.14 7.60
N LYS A 393 7.33 20.83 7.45
CA LYS A 393 7.91 20.19 6.25
C LYS A 393 7.03 20.38 5.01
N SER A 394 5.70 20.33 5.17
CA SER A 394 4.74 20.58 4.09
C SER A 394 4.78 22.03 3.59
N THR A 395 4.96 23.00 4.48
CA THR A 395 5.09 24.42 4.11
C THR A 395 6.39 24.70 3.37
N GLN A 396 7.52 24.15 3.82
CA GLN A 396 8.80 24.24 3.10
C GLN A 396 8.75 23.61 1.69
N LEU A 397 8.10 22.44 1.56
CA LEU A 397 7.92 21.81 0.24
C LEU A 397 7.00 22.64 -0.67
N ARG A 398 5.98 23.31 -0.12
CA ARG A 398 5.14 24.24 -0.88
C ARG A 398 5.93 25.44 -1.40
N GLU A 399 6.76 26.06 -0.57
CA GLU A 399 7.64 27.15 -1.00
C GLU A 399 8.65 26.72 -2.08
N GLN A 400 9.18 25.49 -2.00
CA GLN A 400 10.05 24.93 -3.04
C GLN A 400 9.30 24.72 -4.37
N VAL A 401 8.06 24.23 -4.32
CA VAL A 401 7.22 24.07 -5.52
C VAL A 401 6.88 25.43 -6.14
N ASP A 402 6.57 26.44 -5.33
CA ASP A 402 6.28 27.79 -5.82
C ASP A 402 7.51 28.45 -6.46
N ASN A 403 8.70 28.23 -5.90
CA ASN A 403 9.96 28.67 -6.51
C ASN A 403 10.25 27.97 -7.84
N LEU A 404 10.05 26.65 -7.92
CA LEU A 404 10.21 25.88 -9.17
C LEU A 404 9.19 26.30 -10.24
N ASN A 405 7.95 26.62 -9.84
CA ASN A 405 6.93 27.15 -10.75
C ASN A 405 7.32 28.52 -11.31
N SER A 406 7.90 29.39 -10.47
CA SER A 406 8.44 30.69 -10.90
C SER A 406 9.60 30.54 -11.89
N GLU A 407 10.51 29.58 -11.67
CA GLU A 407 11.58 29.25 -12.61
C GLU A 407 11.05 28.66 -13.92
N LEU A 408 10.04 27.80 -13.85
CA LEU A 408 9.38 27.23 -15.02
C LEU A 408 8.70 28.31 -15.88
N ASP A 409 8.06 29.31 -15.26
CA ASP A 409 7.44 30.41 -16.01
C ASP A 409 8.49 31.37 -16.61
N LYS A 410 9.63 31.56 -15.95
CA LYS A 410 10.80 32.23 -16.56
C LYS A 410 11.35 31.44 -17.75
N ALA A 411 11.42 30.11 -17.66
CA ALA A 411 11.85 29.25 -18.76
C ALA A 411 10.85 29.26 -19.93
N LYS A 412 9.53 29.25 -19.65
CA LYS A 412 8.48 29.38 -20.69
C LYS A 412 8.53 30.73 -21.41
N THR A 413 8.75 31.82 -20.68
CA THR A 413 8.86 33.15 -21.29
C THR A 413 10.12 33.28 -22.14
N GLN A 414 11.25 32.70 -21.72
CA GLN A 414 12.46 32.59 -22.54
C GLN A 414 12.25 31.71 -23.77
N LEU A 415 11.58 30.56 -23.65
CA LEU A 415 11.26 29.68 -24.77
C LEU A 415 10.34 30.37 -25.79
N ASN A 416 9.36 31.15 -25.32
CA ASN A 416 8.50 31.93 -26.20
C ASN A 416 9.26 33.05 -26.92
N HIS A 417 10.28 33.63 -26.29
CA HIS A 417 11.15 34.62 -26.91
C HIS A 417 12.03 33.99 -27.99
N THR A 418 12.71 32.88 -27.69
CA THR A 418 13.56 32.17 -28.66
C THR A 418 12.74 31.58 -29.81
N THR A 419 11.50 31.14 -29.56
CA THR A 419 10.58 30.69 -30.61
C THR A 419 10.19 31.83 -31.56
N LYS A 420 9.99 33.05 -31.03
CA LYS A 420 9.75 34.24 -31.87
C LYS A 420 10.98 34.63 -32.68
N GLU A 421 12.18 34.53 -32.11
CA GLU A 421 13.44 34.76 -32.84
C GLU A 421 13.67 33.72 -33.95
N LEU A 422 13.40 32.44 -33.67
CA LEU A 422 13.42 31.36 -34.66
C LEU A 422 12.42 31.60 -35.78
N LYS A 423 11.21 32.08 -35.47
CA LYS A 423 10.24 32.45 -36.50
C LYS A 423 10.73 33.60 -37.38
N ASN A 424 11.30 34.65 -36.78
CA ASN A 424 11.86 35.78 -37.51
C ASN A 424 13.03 35.36 -38.41
N THR A 425 13.93 34.49 -37.92
CA THR A 425 15.05 33.96 -38.73
C THR A 425 14.61 33.01 -39.85
N ILE A 426 13.52 32.26 -39.64
CA ILE A 426 12.87 31.48 -40.70
C ILE A 426 12.26 32.41 -41.75
N ASP A 427 11.54 33.46 -41.34
CA ASP A 427 10.95 34.45 -42.25
C ASP A 427 12.02 35.23 -43.04
N ASP A 428 13.15 35.57 -42.42
CA ASP A 428 14.29 36.18 -43.10
C ASP A 428 15.02 35.20 -44.02
N SER A 429 15.14 33.93 -43.64
CA SER A 429 15.63 32.87 -44.52
C SER A 429 14.72 32.66 -45.73
N HIS A 430 13.41 32.85 -45.58
CA HIS A 430 12.45 32.84 -46.69
C HIS A 430 12.58 34.07 -47.59
N LYS A 431 12.83 35.27 -47.04
CA LYS A 431 13.13 36.48 -47.83
C LYS A 431 14.41 36.31 -48.65
N ILE A 432 15.48 35.81 -48.03
CA ILE A 432 16.76 35.53 -48.71
C ILE A 432 16.58 34.45 -49.79
N ARG A 433 15.78 33.39 -49.54
CA ARG A 433 15.44 32.38 -50.56
C ARG A 433 14.69 32.99 -51.74
N ASN A 434 13.77 33.91 -51.49
CA ASN A 434 13.00 34.60 -52.52
C ASN A 434 13.87 35.57 -53.32
N GLU A 435 14.82 36.26 -52.68
CA GLU A 435 15.83 37.10 -53.35
C GLU A 435 16.81 36.26 -54.17
N ALA A 436 17.28 35.12 -53.65
CA ALA A 436 18.10 34.16 -54.38
C ALA A 436 17.36 33.61 -55.62
N SER A 437 16.05 33.34 -55.50
CA SER A 437 15.22 32.90 -56.64
C SER A 437 15.05 34.01 -57.70
N LYS A 438 14.93 35.29 -57.28
CA LYS A 438 14.89 36.44 -58.20
C LYS A 438 16.24 36.65 -58.90
N LEU A 439 17.35 36.58 -58.17
CA LEU A 439 18.70 36.66 -58.73
C LEU A 439 18.98 35.49 -59.69
N MET A 440 18.54 34.28 -59.36
CA MET A 440 18.64 33.11 -60.23
C MET A 440 17.87 33.30 -61.54
N LYS A 441 16.67 33.90 -61.50
CA LYS A 441 15.90 34.27 -62.70
C LYS A 441 16.61 35.35 -63.53
N GLN A 442 17.22 36.34 -62.89
CA GLN A 442 18.00 37.38 -63.58
C GLN A 442 19.26 36.80 -64.24
N ILE A 443 19.95 35.87 -63.59
CA ILE A 443 21.09 35.12 -64.16
C ILE A 443 20.62 34.34 -65.38
N LEU A 444 19.50 33.61 -65.30
CA LEU A 444 18.93 32.87 -66.43
C LEU A 444 18.54 33.76 -67.62
N GLN A 445 18.09 34.99 -67.34
CA GLN A 445 17.74 35.98 -68.35
C GLN A 445 18.97 36.63 -69.00
N GLN A 446 20.04 36.86 -68.23
CA GLN A 446 21.34 37.34 -68.73
C GLN A 446 22.07 36.26 -69.53
N THR A 447 22.03 35.00 -69.09
CA THR A 447 22.57 33.85 -69.83
C THR A 447 21.86 33.65 -71.18
N LYS A 448 20.53 33.84 -71.24
CA LYS A 448 19.80 33.85 -72.51
C LYS A 448 20.21 35.00 -73.44
N LYS A 449 20.49 36.20 -72.92
CA LYS A 449 20.98 37.33 -73.73
C LYS A 449 22.41 37.10 -74.24
N TYR A 450 23.27 36.48 -73.43
CA TYR A 450 24.63 36.11 -73.81
C TYR A 450 24.63 35.04 -74.91
N GLN A 451 23.77 34.02 -74.79
CA GLN A 451 23.60 32.96 -75.80
C GLN A 451 23.13 33.48 -77.18
N ILE A 452 22.28 34.52 -77.22
CA ILE A 452 21.81 35.13 -78.48
C ILE A 452 22.94 35.93 -79.19
N LEU A 453 23.79 36.61 -78.42
CA LEU A 453 24.97 37.34 -78.94
C LEU A 453 26.07 36.40 -79.44
N GLU A 454 26.24 35.24 -78.79
CA GLU A 454 27.22 34.22 -79.18
C GLU A 454 26.77 33.44 -80.43
N HIS A 455 25.47 33.19 -80.59
CA HIS A 455 24.87 32.60 -81.79
C HIS A 455 25.02 33.48 -83.06
N SER A 456 25.03 34.81 -82.92
CA SER A 456 25.20 35.74 -84.05
C SER A 456 26.63 35.78 -84.61
N LYS A 457 27.63 35.38 -83.83
CA LYS A 457 29.05 35.41 -84.23
C LYS A 457 29.50 34.11 -84.92
N VAL A 458 28.93 32.97 -84.50
CA VAL A 458 29.25 31.64 -85.03
C VAL A 458 28.57 31.35 -86.38
N GLY A 459 27.44 32.01 -86.69
CA GLY A 459 26.68 31.79 -87.93
C GLY A 459 27.42 32.16 -89.23
N VAL A 460 28.28 33.19 -89.23
CA VAL A 460 28.96 33.65 -90.45
C VAL A 460 30.16 32.77 -90.85
N GLU A 461 30.77 32.08 -89.89
CA GLU A 461 31.97 31.24 -90.13
C GLU A 461 31.64 29.75 -90.35
N THR A 462 30.42 29.30 -90.01
CA THR A 462 30.02 27.88 -90.06
C THR A 462 29.21 27.48 -91.31
N ASP A 463 28.69 28.42 -92.10
CA ASP A 463 27.85 28.11 -93.28
C ASP A 463 28.65 27.59 -94.50
N ARG A 464 29.97 27.79 -94.54
CA ARG A 464 30.83 27.36 -95.68
C ARG A 464 31.30 25.90 -95.59
N GLU A 465 31.50 25.37 -94.38
CA GLU A 465 32.04 24.02 -94.16
C GLU A 465 30.94 22.97 -93.85
N ARG A 466 29.75 23.40 -93.40
CA ARG A 466 28.64 22.55 -92.95
C ARG A 466 27.92 21.78 -94.07
N LEU A 467 27.85 22.32 -95.29
CA LEU A 467 27.11 21.69 -96.40
C LEU A 467 27.78 20.42 -96.98
N ARG A 468 29.06 20.14 -96.65
CA ARG A 468 29.78 18.95 -97.15
C ARG A 468 29.79 17.76 -96.19
N GLN A 469 29.51 17.96 -94.89
CA GLN A 469 29.56 16.88 -93.87
C GLN A 469 28.17 16.43 -93.37
N GLN A 470 27.08 17.13 -93.70
CA GLN A 470 25.73 16.80 -93.22
C GLN A 470 25.05 15.59 -93.89
N VAL A 471 25.52 15.12 -95.04
CA VAL A 471 24.88 13.97 -95.74
C VAL A 471 25.21 12.62 -95.07
N THR A 472 26.38 12.48 -94.43
CA THR A 472 26.87 11.19 -93.91
C THR A 472 26.59 10.96 -92.42
N VAL A 473 26.17 12.00 -91.69
CA VAL A 473 25.83 11.92 -90.25
C VAL A 473 24.33 11.66 -90.04
N MET A 474 23.46 12.19 -90.92
CA MET A 474 22.00 12.02 -90.81
C MET A 474 21.51 10.57 -90.95
N GLU A 475 22.26 9.70 -91.64
CA GLU A 475 21.90 8.27 -91.77
C GLU A 475 22.16 7.46 -90.48
N ARG A 476 23.09 7.90 -89.61
CA ARG A 476 23.38 7.24 -88.32
C ARG A 476 22.48 7.72 -87.18
N ASP A 477 22.11 9.00 -87.16
CA ASP A 477 21.26 9.57 -86.10
C ASP A 477 19.80 9.07 -86.19
N LEU A 478 19.31 8.76 -87.40
CA LEU A 478 17.98 8.18 -87.61
C LEU A 478 17.81 6.77 -87.01
N MET A 479 18.90 6.01 -86.86
CA MET A 479 18.86 4.66 -86.28
C MET A 479 18.87 4.69 -84.73
N ILE A 480 19.60 5.63 -84.14
CA ILE A 480 19.67 5.81 -82.67
C ILE A 480 18.37 6.43 -82.13
N SER A 481 17.80 7.40 -82.86
CA SER A 481 16.54 8.04 -82.48
C SER A 481 15.33 7.08 -82.50
N LYS A 482 15.34 6.04 -83.36
CA LYS A 482 14.30 5.00 -83.37
C LYS A 482 14.37 4.08 -82.16
N ARG A 483 15.57 3.72 -81.69
CA ARG A 483 15.76 2.91 -80.46
C ARG A 483 15.36 3.67 -79.20
N GLN A 484 15.65 4.97 -79.13
CA GLN A 484 15.23 5.80 -78.01
C GLN A 484 13.70 5.98 -77.97
N ALA A 485 13.05 6.18 -79.12
CA ALA A 485 11.59 6.30 -79.21
C ALA A 485 10.83 5.01 -78.81
N GLU A 486 11.44 3.82 -79.00
CA GLU A 486 10.87 2.55 -78.53
C GLU A 486 11.04 2.33 -77.02
N ALA A 487 12.11 2.84 -76.41
CA ALA A 487 12.31 2.83 -74.96
C ALA A 487 11.34 3.78 -74.25
N ASP A 488 11.23 5.01 -74.74
CA ASP A 488 10.31 6.02 -74.20
C ASP A 488 8.83 5.54 -74.30
N ARG A 489 8.49 4.75 -75.32
CA ARG A 489 7.13 4.16 -75.47
C ARG A 489 6.81 3.14 -74.38
N ARG A 490 7.80 2.35 -73.93
CA ARG A 490 7.64 1.39 -72.82
C ARG A 490 7.52 2.10 -71.48
N ASP A 491 8.28 3.17 -71.29
CA ASP A 491 8.21 3.99 -70.08
C ASP A 491 6.87 4.74 -69.98
N ILE A 492 6.33 5.22 -71.11
CA ILE A 492 5.00 5.81 -71.17
C ILE A 492 3.90 4.78 -70.84
N GLU A 493 4.03 3.52 -71.25
CA GLU A 493 3.08 2.46 -70.88
C GLU A 493 3.16 2.09 -69.39
N ASN A 494 4.37 2.03 -68.83
CA ASN A 494 4.55 1.77 -67.40
C ASN A 494 4.00 2.91 -66.53
N LEU A 495 4.26 4.17 -66.90
CA LEU A 495 3.69 5.34 -66.24
C LEU A 495 2.16 5.42 -66.37
N LYS A 496 1.58 4.94 -67.47
CA LYS A 496 0.12 4.81 -67.61
C LYS A 496 -0.44 3.74 -66.67
N ARG A 497 0.22 2.59 -66.52
CA ARG A 497 -0.20 1.55 -65.55
C ARG A 497 -0.11 2.04 -64.11
N GLU A 498 0.95 2.76 -63.76
CA GLU A 498 1.09 3.37 -62.43
C GLU A 498 0.02 4.44 -62.17
N LYS A 499 -0.27 5.29 -63.17
CA LYS A 499 -1.37 6.25 -63.10
C LYS A 499 -2.73 5.56 -62.87
N ASP A 500 -3.00 4.45 -63.56
CA ASP A 500 -4.26 3.72 -63.42
C ASP A 500 -4.38 3.02 -62.05
N ILE A 501 -3.27 2.51 -61.51
CA ILE A 501 -3.21 1.93 -60.16
C ILE A 501 -3.43 3.02 -59.10
N LEU A 502 -2.77 4.16 -59.23
CA LEU A 502 -2.94 5.30 -58.32
C LEU A 502 -4.35 5.90 -58.39
N THR A 503 -4.95 5.94 -59.57
CA THR A 503 -6.34 6.41 -59.75
C THR A 503 -7.33 5.45 -59.09
N LYS A 504 -7.13 4.13 -59.21
CA LYS A 504 -7.94 3.12 -58.50
C LYS A 504 -7.76 3.16 -56.98
N ASN A 505 -6.54 3.40 -56.50
CA ASN A 505 -6.27 3.54 -55.07
C ASN A 505 -6.89 4.83 -54.50
N MET A 506 -6.86 5.94 -55.25
CA MET A 506 -7.53 7.19 -54.88
C MET A 506 -9.06 7.01 -54.82
N GLN A 507 -9.66 6.28 -55.76
CA GLN A 507 -11.10 5.95 -55.73
C GLN A 507 -11.48 5.06 -54.54
N LYS A 508 -10.63 4.10 -54.15
CA LYS A 508 -10.86 3.32 -52.92
C LYS A 508 -10.83 4.19 -51.67
N ILE A 509 -9.84 5.07 -51.55
CA ILE A 509 -9.74 6.01 -50.42
C ILE A 509 -10.93 6.99 -50.40
N GLN A 510 -11.42 7.45 -51.56
CA GLN A 510 -12.62 8.27 -51.64
C GLN A 510 -13.88 7.52 -51.22
N ASN A 511 -14.03 6.25 -51.61
CA ASN A 511 -15.18 5.43 -51.22
C ASN A 511 -15.15 5.10 -49.72
N GLU A 512 -13.99 4.77 -49.16
CA GLU A 512 -13.80 4.56 -47.71
C GLU A 512 -14.06 5.87 -46.93
N ALA A 513 -13.66 7.03 -47.46
CA ALA A 513 -13.98 8.32 -46.85
C ALA A 513 -15.49 8.64 -46.88
N LEU A 514 -16.20 8.24 -47.94
CA LEU A 514 -17.66 8.36 -48.05
C LEU A 514 -18.39 7.41 -47.09
N GLU A 515 -17.92 6.18 -46.93
CA GLU A 515 -18.47 5.22 -45.95
C GLU A 515 -18.23 5.70 -44.51
N ASN A 516 -17.05 6.24 -44.22
CA ASN A 516 -16.74 6.84 -42.92
C ASN A 516 -17.59 8.10 -42.64
N LEU A 517 -17.88 8.91 -43.66
CA LEU A 517 -18.76 10.08 -43.53
C LEU A 517 -20.21 9.66 -43.22
N ASN A 518 -20.73 8.64 -43.92
CA ASN A 518 -22.07 8.11 -43.65
C ASN A 518 -22.17 7.48 -42.24
N MET A 519 -21.11 6.83 -41.76
CA MET A 519 -21.04 6.34 -40.38
C MET A 519 -21.00 7.47 -39.35
N LEU A 520 -20.29 8.56 -39.64
CA LEU A 520 -20.27 9.76 -38.81
C LEU A 520 -21.65 10.42 -38.74
N ASP A 521 -22.36 10.55 -39.86
CA ASP A 521 -23.71 11.11 -39.89
C ASP A 521 -24.71 10.27 -39.08
N LEU A 522 -24.61 8.93 -39.14
CA LEU A 522 -25.44 8.03 -38.34
C LEU A 522 -25.14 8.16 -36.83
N GLN A 523 -23.86 8.28 -36.46
CA GLN A 523 -23.44 8.53 -35.08
C GLN A 523 -23.88 9.91 -34.59
N GLU A 524 -23.87 10.93 -35.46
CA GLU A 524 -24.34 12.28 -35.13
C GLU A 524 -25.85 12.32 -34.92
N GLN A 525 -26.63 11.57 -35.71
CA GLN A 525 -28.06 11.39 -35.50
C GLN A 525 -28.36 10.68 -34.17
N ARG A 526 -27.58 9.65 -33.83
CA ARG A 526 -27.70 8.93 -32.54
C ARG A 526 -27.32 9.82 -31.35
N ARG A 527 -26.30 10.67 -31.51
CA ARG A 527 -25.93 11.70 -30.51
C ARG A 527 -27.08 12.68 -30.29
N LYS A 528 -27.71 13.18 -31.36
CA LYS A 528 -28.87 14.10 -31.26
C LYS A 528 -30.08 13.45 -30.56
N GLN A 529 -30.32 12.16 -30.77
CA GLN A 529 -31.35 11.41 -30.04
C GLN A 529 -31.04 11.31 -28.54
N LEU A 530 -29.79 10.98 -28.18
CA LEU A 530 -29.36 10.93 -26.78
C LEU A 530 -29.38 12.31 -26.11
N GLU A 531 -29.05 13.38 -26.83
CA GLU A 531 -29.16 14.76 -26.34
C GLU A 531 -30.61 15.14 -26.02
N HIS A 532 -31.56 14.72 -26.85
CA HIS A 532 -32.98 14.93 -26.60
C HIS A 532 -33.51 14.10 -25.40
N GLU A 533 -33.03 12.86 -25.25
CA GLU A 533 -33.33 12.04 -24.06
C GLU A 533 -32.75 12.65 -22.77
N LEU A 534 -31.58 13.29 -22.85
CA LEU A 534 -31.00 14.01 -21.71
C LEU A 534 -31.77 15.31 -21.38
N GLU A 535 -32.23 16.06 -22.37
CA GLU A 535 -33.10 17.24 -22.15
C GLU A 535 -34.44 16.87 -21.50
N THR A 536 -35.06 15.78 -21.95
CA THR A 536 -36.32 15.29 -21.36
C THR A 536 -36.11 14.79 -19.92
N ASN A 537 -35.03 14.06 -19.67
CA ASN A 537 -34.68 13.62 -18.31
C ASN A 537 -34.32 14.78 -17.37
N THR A 538 -33.61 15.81 -17.85
CA THR A 538 -33.31 17.00 -17.05
C THR A 538 -34.56 17.81 -16.70
N ALA A 539 -35.54 17.92 -17.62
CA ALA A 539 -36.84 18.50 -17.34
C ALA A 539 -37.64 17.70 -16.28
N GLN A 540 -37.56 16.36 -16.33
CA GLN A 540 -38.20 15.48 -15.35
C GLN A 540 -37.55 15.59 -13.96
N ILE A 541 -36.22 15.67 -13.89
CA ILE A 541 -35.48 15.94 -12.65
C ILE A 541 -35.86 17.31 -12.08
N HIS A 542 -36.02 18.33 -12.92
CA HIS A 542 -36.46 19.66 -12.48
C HIS A 542 -37.87 19.62 -11.86
N LYS A 543 -38.80 18.88 -12.47
CA LYS A 543 -40.16 18.67 -11.95
C LYS A 543 -40.16 17.93 -10.60
N GLN A 544 -39.33 16.89 -10.45
CA GLN A 544 -39.17 16.16 -9.19
C GLN A 544 -38.54 17.05 -8.09
N ARG A 545 -37.56 17.89 -8.43
CA ARG A 545 -36.96 18.86 -7.49
C ARG A 545 -37.97 19.91 -7.00
N LEU A 546 -38.88 20.36 -7.85
CA LEU A 546 -39.97 21.25 -7.44
C LEU A 546 -40.93 20.57 -6.44
N MET A 547 -41.22 19.29 -6.66
CA MET A 547 -42.09 18.49 -5.79
C MET A 547 -41.43 18.19 -4.43
N ILE A 548 -40.10 17.99 -4.41
CA ILE A 548 -39.33 17.88 -3.17
C ILE A 548 -39.42 19.18 -2.36
N ARG A 549 -39.25 20.35 -3.00
CA ARG A 549 -39.36 21.66 -2.32
C ARG A 549 -40.75 21.91 -1.73
N THR A 550 -41.81 21.42 -2.38
CA THR A 550 -43.17 21.54 -1.81
C THR A 550 -43.32 20.65 -0.58
N PHE A 551 -42.80 19.42 -0.61
CA PHE A 551 -42.83 18.53 0.57
C PHE A 551 -41.93 19.02 1.71
N GLU A 552 -40.81 19.67 1.41
CA GLU A 552 -39.97 20.32 2.42
C GLU A 552 -40.73 21.45 3.12
N LYS A 553 -41.45 22.29 2.37
CA LYS A 553 -42.32 23.33 2.95
C LYS A 553 -43.48 22.76 3.78
N ASP A 554 -44.09 21.66 3.34
CA ASP A 554 -45.14 21.00 4.10
C ASP A 554 -44.59 20.37 5.39
N LYS A 555 -43.36 19.82 5.36
CA LYS A 555 -42.68 19.31 6.56
C LYS A 555 -42.39 20.44 7.56
N ASP A 556 -41.94 21.59 7.09
CA ASP A 556 -41.64 22.73 7.95
C ASP A 556 -42.94 23.33 8.54
N ARG A 557 -44.05 23.38 7.78
CA ARG A 557 -45.38 23.74 8.31
C ARG A 557 -45.85 22.79 9.41
N MET A 558 -45.68 21.48 9.22
CA MET A 558 -46.06 20.46 10.23
C MET A 558 -45.20 20.55 11.49
N LEU A 559 -43.93 20.95 11.37
CA LEU A 559 -43.06 21.23 12.51
C LEU A 559 -43.52 22.47 13.29
N GLU A 560 -43.88 23.55 12.61
CA GLU A 560 -44.45 24.75 13.25
C GLU A 560 -45.78 24.45 13.97
N GLU A 561 -46.67 23.65 13.37
CA GLU A 561 -47.91 23.19 14.01
C GLU A 561 -47.65 22.31 15.23
N THR A 562 -46.61 21.46 15.20
CA THR A 562 -46.21 20.62 16.34
C THR A 562 -45.64 21.45 17.49
N ILE A 563 -44.84 22.48 17.18
CA ILE A 563 -44.29 23.41 18.18
C ILE A 563 -45.44 24.19 18.85
N ALA A 564 -46.37 24.73 18.06
CA ALA A 564 -47.52 25.46 18.59
C ALA A 564 -48.45 24.58 19.46
N LEU A 565 -48.63 23.30 19.11
CA LEU A 565 -49.40 22.36 19.92
C LEU A 565 -48.69 22.00 21.23
N ASN A 566 -47.36 21.88 21.22
CA ASN A 566 -46.58 21.64 22.43
C ASN A 566 -46.61 22.84 23.38
N GLU A 567 -46.49 24.08 22.88
CA GLU A 567 -46.64 25.29 23.70
C GLU A 567 -48.02 25.34 24.38
N LYS A 568 -49.07 24.90 23.68
CA LYS A 568 -50.43 24.83 24.21
C LYS A 568 -50.61 23.72 25.26
N ILE A 569 -49.88 22.62 25.12
CA ILE A 569 -49.84 21.57 26.15
C ILE A 569 -49.17 22.12 27.41
N ASP A 570 -48.03 22.81 27.26
CA ASP A 570 -47.28 23.39 28.37
C ASP A 570 -48.14 24.40 29.16
N GLU A 571 -48.87 25.29 28.47
CA GLU A 571 -49.84 26.22 29.08
C GLU A 571 -50.93 25.51 29.89
N ILE A 572 -51.53 24.45 29.33
CA ILE A 572 -52.59 23.69 30.00
C ILE A 572 -52.03 22.93 31.21
N THR A 573 -50.81 22.38 31.13
CA THR A 573 -50.17 21.73 32.29
C THR A 573 -49.88 22.69 33.43
N GLU A 574 -49.50 23.94 33.12
CA GLU A 574 -49.27 24.94 34.15
C GLU A 574 -50.58 25.42 34.79
N GLU A 575 -51.67 25.53 34.03
CA GLU A 575 -53.00 25.80 34.57
C GLU A 575 -53.49 24.68 35.49
N VAL A 576 -53.29 23.40 35.11
CA VAL A 576 -53.59 22.25 35.97
C VAL A 576 -52.79 22.31 37.28
N ARG A 577 -51.52 22.73 37.24
CA ARG A 577 -50.68 22.89 38.42
C ARG A 577 -51.25 23.94 39.38
N LEU A 578 -51.66 25.10 38.88
CA LEU A 578 -52.27 26.17 39.69
C LEU A 578 -53.60 25.71 40.32
N ARG A 579 -54.46 25.02 39.56
CA ARG A 579 -55.73 24.47 40.10
C ARG A 579 -55.51 23.40 41.17
N THR A 580 -54.42 22.64 41.08
CA THR A 580 -54.08 21.62 42.08
C THR A 580 -53.63 22.25 43.41
N ALA A 581 -52.99 23.42 43.37
CA ALA A 581 -52.63 24.19 44.56
C ALA A 581 -53.88 24.77 45.27
N ASP A 582 -54.83 25.33 44.53
CA ASP A 582 -56.10 25.85 45.09
C ASP A 582 -56.91 24.78 45.84
N ILE A 583 -56.92 23.55 45.33
CA ILE A 583 -57.62 22.42 45.95
C ILE A 583 -56.99 22.04 47.30
N LEU A 584 -55.67 22.19 47.43
CA LEU A 584 -54.95 21.91 48.68
C LEU A 584 -55.29 22.92 49.78
N ASP A 585 -55.43 24.19 49.42
CA ASP A 585 -55.78 25.26 50.37
C ASP A 585 -57.25 25.18 50.84
N LEU A 586 -58.18 24.86 49.94
CA LEU A 586 -59.60 24.66 50.30
C LEU A 586 -59.81 23.43 51.21
N LYS A 587 -59.02 22.37 51.05
CA LYS A 587 -59.04 21.19 51.94
C LYS A 587 -58.49 21.46 53.34
N LYS A 588 -57.73 22.55 53.53
CA LYS A 588 -57.19 22.95 54.83
C LYS A 588 -58.23 23.76 55.61
N ALA A 589 -58.94 24.68 54.95
CA ALA A 589 -60.02 25.46 55.55
C ALA A 589 -61.21 24.59 56.04
N LEU A 590 -61.56 23.53 55.32
CA LEU A 590 -62.66 22.62 55.71
C LEU A 590 -62.38 21.85 57.02
N ARG A 591 -61.11 21.57 57.32
CA ARG A 591 -60.71 20.86 58.54
C ARG A 591 -60.82 21.71 59.81
N GLU A 592 -60.67 23.02 59.68
CA GLU A 592 -60.69 23.95 60.82
C GLU A 592 -62.13 24.23 61.31
N GLU A 593 -63.12 24.25 60.41
CA GLU A 593 -64.54 24.42 60.79
C GLU A 593 -65.16 23.17 61.42
N THR A 594 -64.67 21.99 61.06
CA THR A 594 -65.15 20.71 61.62
C THR A 594 -64.79 20.56 63.11
N ILE A 595 -63.72 21.21 63.59
CA ILE A 595 -63.25 21.12 64.98
C ILE A 595 -64.06 22.03 65.92
N LYS A 596 -64.66 23.12 65.44
CA LYS A 596 -65.42 24.07 66.26
C LYS A 596 -66.82 23.56 66.62
N SER A 597 -67.47 22.82 65.72
CA SER A 597 -68.82 22.27 65.93
C SER A 597 -68.89 21.21 67.05
N ARG A 598 -67.79 20.46 67.28
CA ARG A 598 -67.72 19.35 68.25
C ARG A 598 -67.72 19.76 69.73
N LYS A 599 -67.38 21.02 70.06
CA LYS A 599 -67.20 21.47 71.46
C LYS A 599 -68.49 21.91 72.16
N LEU A 600 -69.53 22.28 71.42
CA LEU A 600 -70.78 22.81 71.99
C LEU A 600 -71.83 21.74 72.36
N SER A 601 -71.67 20.50 71.87
CA SER A 601 -72.63 19.41 72.10
C SER A 601 -72.43 18.64 73.42
N VAL A 602 -71.25 18.74 74.05
CA VAL A 602 -70.84 17.82 75.15
C VAL A 602 -71.33 18.27 76.55
N ALA A 603 -71.71 19.54 76.73
CA ALA A 603 -71.97 20.10 78.06
C ALA A 603 -73.41 19.96 78.59
N LEU A 604 -74.38 19.57 77.74
CA LEU A 604 -75.81 19.67 78.10
C LEU A 604 -76.48 18.31 78.39
N ASP A 605 -75.91 17.20 77.92
CA ASP A 605 -76.52 15.85 78.04
C ASP A 605 -76.10 15.08 79.31
N ALA A 606 -75.05 15.52 80.03
CA ALA A 606 -74.41 14.73 81.08
C ALA A 606 -75.22 14.54 82.38
N THR A 607 -76.17 15.42 82.73
CA THR A 607 -76.73 15.39 84.10
C THR A 607 -78.11 14.74 84.24
N ARG A 608 -78.75 14.30 83.15
CA ARG A 608 -80.12 13.75 83.21
C ARG A 608 -80.26 12.29 82.77
N ALA A 609 -79.29 11.73 82.05
CA ALA A 609 -79.35 10.37 81.49
C ALA A 609 -78.76 9.26 82.40
N GLU A 610 -77.90 9.61 83.37
CA GLU A 610 -77.07 8.62 84.09
C GLU A 610 -77.86 7.65 85.00
N ARG A 611 -79.06 8.00 85.47
CA ARG A 611 -79.78 7.17 86.45
C ARG A 611 -80.58 6.02 85.86
N ASN A 612 -81.16 6.17 84.67
CA ASN A 612 -82.09 5.19 84.09
C ASN A 612 -81.49 4.37 82.94
N MET A 613 -80.34 4.76 82.39
CA MET A 613 -79.62 4.04 81.32
C MET A 613 -78.80 2.84 81.79
N LEU A 614 -78.33 2.82 83.04
CA LEU A 614 -77.40 1.80 83.54
C LEU A 614 -77.97 0.36 83.52
N HIS A 615 -79.29 0.21 83.62
CA HIS A 615 -79.91 -1.11 83.66
C HIS A 615 -80.28 -1.69 82.28
N LYS A 616 -80.41 -0.85 81.25
CA LYS A 616 -80.72 -1.24 79.86
C LYS A 616 -79.45 -1.42 79.02
N ASN A 617 -78.41 -0.63 79.29
CA ASN A 617 -77.11 -0.71 78.61
C ASN A 617 -76.32 -1.99 78.95
N TYR A 618 -76.52 -2.60 80.12
CA TYR A 618 -75.82 -3.83 80.49
C TYR A 618 -76.22 -5.02 79.60
N THR A 619 -77.48 -5.06 79.15
CA THR A 619 -78.01 -6.15 78.32
C THR A 619 -77.69 -5.93 76.84
N GLU A 620 -77.80 -4.70 76.33
CA GLU A 620 -77.45 -4.36 74.94
C GLU A 620 -75.93 -4.42 74.68
N ALA A 621 -75.08 -4.14 75.69
CA ALA A 621 -73.62 -4.26 75.56
C ALA A 621 -73.09 -5.71 75.47
N LEU A 622 -73.81 -6.69 76.01
CA LEU A 622 -73.40 -8.10 75.93
C LEU A 622 -73.56 -8.67 74.51
N ASP A 623 -74.62 -8.26 73.80
CA ASP A 623 -74.88 -8.68 72.41
C ASP A 623 -73.97 -7.94 71.41
N GLU A 624 -73.71 -6.64 71.60
CA GLU A 624 -72.77 -5.87 70.76
C GLU A 624 -71.32 -6.37 70.85
N ILE A 625 -70.87 -6.86 72.01
CA ILE A 625 -69.54 -7.45 72.18
C ILE A 625 -69.39 -8.73 71.34
N GLN A 626 -70.46 -9.48 71.12
CA GLN A 626 -70.41 -10.74 70.37
C GLN A 626 -70.33 -10.49 68.85
N ASP A 627 -71.07 -9.51 68.34
CA ASP A 627 -71.03 -9.09 66.93
C ASP A 627 -69.70 -8.41 66.56
N LEU A 628 -69.14 -7.59 67.46
CA LEU A 628 -67.82 -6.98 67.26
C LEU A 628 -66.70 -8.02 67.24
N LYS A 629 -66.81 -9.11 68.02
CA LYS A 629 -65.84 -10.23 67.96
C LYS A 629 -65.86 -10.98 66.63
N GLN A 630 -67.02 -11.15 65.99
CA GLN A 630 -67.10 -11.77 64.66
C GLN A 630 -66.56 -10.85 63.54
N LYS A 631 -66.88 -9.55 63.58
CA LYS A 631 -66.31 -8.57 62.64
C LYS A 631 -64.79 -8.43 62.77
N MET A 632 -64.26 -8.50 63.99
CA MET A 632 -62.81 -8.47 64.23
C MET A 632 -62.09 -9.70 63.63
N LYS A 633 -62.71 -10.89 63.65
CA LYS A 633 -62.17 -12.09 62.99
C LYS A 633 -62.17 -11.96 61.46
N MET A 634 -63.23 -11.41 60.86
CA MET A 634 -63.30 -11.17 59.41
C MET A 634 -62.27 -10.15 58.94
N LEU A 635 -62.09 -9.06 59.70
CA LEU A 635 -61.07 -8.05 59.40
C LEU A 635 -59.66 -8.60 59.59
N ALA A 636 -59.42 -9.45 60.59
CA ALA A 636 -58.14 -10.13 60.76
C ALA A 636 -57.80 -11.04 59.57
N TYR A 637 -58.79 -11.77 59.02
CA TYR A 637 -58.60 -12.59 57.83
C TYR A 637 -58.31 -11.75 56.57
N GLN A 638 -59.03 -10.64 56.38
CA GLN A 638 -58.77 -9.71 55.28
C GLN A 638 -57.40 -9.03 55.37
N ILE A 639 -56.94 -8.70 56.58
CA ILE A 639 -55.60 -8.15 56.79
C ILE A 639 -54.54 -9.19 56.39
N GLU A 640 -54.73 -10.46 56.75
CA GLU A 640 -53.74 -11.49 56.43
C GLU A 640 -53.69 -11.83 54.94
N GLN A 641 -54.84 -11.84 54.27
CA GLN A 641 -54.89 -11.96 52.81
C GLN A 641 -54.24 -10.78 52.09
N LEU A 642 -54.45 -9.54 52.57
CA LEU A 642 -53.80 -8.36 52.00
C LEU A 642 -52.29 -8.35 52.27
N LYS A 643 -51.82 -8.84 53.42
CA LYS A 643 -50.39 -9.00 53.68
C LYS A 643 -49.75 -10.03 52.76
N GLU A 644 -50.44 -11.12 52.47
CA GLU A 644 -49.97 -12.16 51.55
C GLU A 644 -49.89 -11.63 50.11
N ASP A 645 -50.88 -10.85 49.67
CA ASP A 645 -50.85 -10.14 48.38
C ASP A 645 -49.73 -9.09 48.28
N ILE A 646 -49.46 -8.34 49.36
CA ILE A 646 -48.36 -7.38 49.42
C ILE A 646 -47.02 -8.12 49.34
N SER A 647 -46.84 -9.19 50.12
CA SER A 647 -45.65 -10.05 50.08
C SER A 647 -45.42 -10.64 48.67
N GLY A 648 -46.49 -11.12 48.03
CA GLY A 648 -46.46 -11.59 46.64
C GLY A 648 -46.00 -10.50 45.67
N LYS A 649 -46.56 -9.28 45.75
CA LYS A 649 -46.17 -8.15 44.91
C LYS A 649 -44.74 -7.67 45.17
N GLU A 650 -44.28 -7.64 46.42
CA GLU A 650 -42.90 -7.29 46.77
C GLU A 650 -41.89 -8.31 46.22
N SER A 651 -42.22 -9.59 46.24
CA SER A 651 -41.39 -10.64 45.63
C SER A 651 -41.33 -10.50 44.10
N GLY A 652 -42.46 -10.16 43.46
CA GLY A 652 -42.53 -9.87 42.03
C GLY A 652 -41.73 -8.62 41.63
N LEU A 653 -41.77 -7.57 42.45
CA LEU A 653 -41.01 -6.33 42.24
C LEU A 653 -39.50 -6.60 42.30
N LYS A 654 -39.02 -7.31 43.32
CA LYS A 654 -37.60 -7.68 43.45
C LYS A 654 -37.10 -8.52 42.27
N SER A 655 -37.94 -9.43 41.77
CA SER A 655 -37.63 -10.20 40.56
C SER A 655 -37.50 -9.28 39.34
N CYS A 656 -38.45 -8.37 39.14
CA CYS A 656 -38.42 -7.38 38.06
C CYS A 656 -37.18 -6.47 38.14
N GLU A 657 -36.82 -5.97 39.32
CA GLU A 657 -35.60 -5.18 39.53
C GLU A 657 -34.34 -5.97 39.18
N GLY A 658 -34.30 -7.27 39.52
CA GLY A 658 -33.23 -8.17 39.13
C GLY A 658 -33.10 -8.35 37.61
N PHE A 659 -34.23 -8.49 36.90
CA PHE A 659 -34.26 -8.55 35.43
C PHE A 659 -33.86 -7.22 34.78
N LEU A 660 -34.31 -6.09 35.35
CA LEU A 660 -33.99 -4.75 34.88
C LEU A 660 -32.49 -4.44 35.05
N GLY A 661 -31.89 -4.85 36.18
CA GLY A 661 -30.44 -4.78 36.40
C GLY A 661 -29.62 -5.62 35.42
N LYS A 662 -30.10 -6.83 35.05
CA LYS A 662 -29.46 -7.65 34.01
C LYS A 662 -29.58 -7.02 32.62
N CYS A 663 -30.76 -6.48 32.28
CA CYS A 663 -30.97 -5.75 31.03
C CYS A 663 -30.07 -4.53 30.93
N ASN A 664 -29.96 -3.72 31.98
CA ASN A 664 -29.11 -2.52 31.98
C ASN A 664 -27.64 -2.88 31.79
N LYS A 665 -27.12 -3.92 32.47
CA LYS A 665 -25.75 -4.40 32.24
C LYS A 665 -25.52 -4.82 30.80
N LYS A 666 -26.46 -5.55 30.20
CA LYS A 666 -26.38 -6.00 28.81
C LYS A 666 -26.45 -4.82 27.82
N ASN A 667 -27.26 -3.80 28.13
CA ASN A 667 -27.37 -2.59 27.34
C ASN A 667 -26.07 -1.76 27.38
N GLU A 668 -25.46 -1.64 28.56
CA GLU A 668 -24.15 -0.98 28.72
C GLU A 668 -23.04 -1.72 27.96
N GLN A 669 -23.07 -3.06 28.01
CA GLN A 669 -22.12 -3.91 27.29
C GLN A 669 -22.27 -3.77 25.76
N LEU A 670 -23.51 -3.77 25.26
CA LEU A 670 -23.81 -3.52 23.85
C LEU A 670 -23.40 -2.10 23.40
N ARG A 671 -23.56 -1.09 24.26
CA ARG A 671 -23.08 0.27 23.97
C ARG A 671 -21.57 0.31 23.83
N MET A 672 -20.84 -0.35 24.72
CA MET A 672 -19.38 -0.46 24.62
C MET A 672 -18.94 -1.19 23.34
N GLU A 673 -19.64 -2.27 22.95
CA GLU A 673 -19.37 -2.99 21.70
C GLU A 673 -19.65 -2.14 20.45
N ILE A 674 -20.76 -1.39 20.42
CA ILE A 674 -21.08 -0.45 19.34
C ILE A 674 -20.00 0.64 19.25
N GLN A 675 -19.57 1.19 20.38
CA GLN A 675 -18.57 2.25 20.41
C GLN A 675 -17.19 1.74 19.97
N ALA A 676 -16.82 0.51 20.35
CA ALA A 676 -15.62 -0.16 19.84
C ALA A 676 -15.72 -0.45 18.34
N GLY A 677 -16.89 -0.86 17.84
CA GLY A 677 -17.16 -1.06 16.42
C GLY A 677 -17.05 0.23 15.60
N LEU A 678 -17.56 1.34 16.12
CA LEU A 678 -17.45 2.65 15.48
C LEU A 678 -16.00 3.14 15.40
N ALA A 679 -15.20 2.91 16.45
CA ALA A 679 -13.78 3.24 16.44
C ALA A 679 -13.03 2.46 15.34
N LYS A 680 -13.23 1.14 15.28
CA LYS A 680 -12.67 0.28 14.22
C LYS A 680 -13.12 0.68 12.82
N LEU A 681 -14.39 1.06 12.65
CA LEU A 681 -14.91 1.55 11.37
C LEU A 681 -14.25 2.88 10.95
N SER A 682 -13.95 3.76 11.92
CA SER A 682 -13.26 5.02 11.63
C SER A 682 -11.81 4.79 11.23
N GLU A 683 -11.12 3.85 11.89
CA GLU A 683 -9.74 3.46 11.59
C GLU A 683 -9.66 2.82 10.20
N ALA A 684 -10.52 1.84 9.90
CA ALA A 684 -10.62 1.24 8.57
C ALA A 684 -10.96 2.26 7.47
N ARG A 685 -11.77 3.29 7.76
CA ARG A 685 -12.04 4.38 6.81
C ARG A 685 -10.80 5.26 6.57
N ALA A 686 -10.00 5.51 7.60
CA ALA A 686 -8.75 6.25 7.47
C ALA A 686 -7.73 5.44 6.64
N ASP A 687 -7.63 4.13 6.87
CA ASP A 687 -6.77 3.23 6.09
C ASP A 687 -7.20 3.17 4.62
N ILE A 688 -8.50 3.03 4.34
CA ILE A 688 -9.03 3.07 2.97
C ILE A 688 -8.69 4.40 2.29
N ALA A 689 -8.78 5.52 3.00
CA ALA A 689 -8.41 6.83 2.45
C ALA A 689 -6.92 6.92 2.14
N ALA A 690 -6.05 6.43 3.03
CA ALA A 690 -4.61 6.37 2.81
C ALA A 690 -4.25 5.47 1.63
N LEU A 691 -4.85 4.28 1.54
CA LEU A 691 -4.66 3.36 0.41
C LEU A 691 -5.12 3.96 -0.92
N ARG A 692 -6.24 4.70 -0.96
CA ARG A 692 -6.67 5.41 -2.17
C ARG A 692 -5.72 6.53 -2.59
N GLN A 693 -5.11 7.22 -1.63
CA GLN A 693 -4.11 8.23 -1.93
C GLN A 693 -2.83 7.60 -2.52
N GLU A 694 -2.43 6.44 -1.99
CA GLU A 694 -1.30 5.67 -2.53
C GLU A 694 -1.61 5.07 -3.90
N GLU A 695 -2.81 4.55 -4.13
CA GLU A 695 -3.29 4.11 -5.44
C GLU A 695 -3.22 5.26 -6.47
N ALA A 696 -3.68 6.46 -6.10
CA ALA A 696 -3.58 7.64 -6.95
C ALA A 696 -2.13 8.04 -7.25
N ARG A 697 -1.22 7.88 -6.28
CA ARG A 697 0.22 8.14 -6.45
C ARG A 697 0.86 7.11 -7.40
N LEU A 698 0.58 5.83 -7.20
CA LEU A 698 1.07 4.74 -8.05
C LEU A 698 0.54 4.88 -9.48
N ASN A 699 -0.73 5.22 -9.66
CA ASN A 699 -1.31 5.47 -10.98
C ASN A 699 -0.65 6.64 -11.72
N ARG A 700 -0.24 7.71 -11.01
CA ARG A 700 0.56 8.78 -11.63
C ARG A 700 1.94 8.29 -12.08
N ILE A 701 2.62 7.49 -11.27
CA ILE A 701 3.92 6.91 -11.62
C ILE A 701 3.79 6.00 -12.83
N VAL A 702 2.74 5.18 -12.90
CA VAL A 702 2.45 4.33 -14.06
C VAL A 702 2.22 5.18 -15.31
N GLN A 703 1.39 6.23 -15.24
CA GLN A 703 1.16 7.13 -16.36
C GLN A 703 2.43 7.85 -16.84
N GLU A 704 3.27 8.32 -15.91
CA GLU A 704 4.56 8.92 -16.24
C GLU A 704 5.50 7.90 -16.89
N GLY A 705 5.53 6.67 -16.38
CA GLY A 705 6.27 5.54 -16.95
C GLY A 705 5.81 5.18 -18.36
N ASP A 706 4.50 5.11 -18.60
CA ASP A 706 3.91 4.85 -19.91
C ASP A 706 4.19 5.98 -20.90
N ALA A 707 4.12 7.24 -20.46
CA ALA A 707 4.49 8.39 -21.27
C ALA A 707 5.99 8.39 -21.63
N ALA A 708 6.87 8.03 -20.69
CA ALA A 708 8.30 7.87 -20.95
C ALA A 708 8.57 6.72 -21.93
N ARG A 709 7.89 5.58 -21.75
CA ARG A 709 7.98 4.42 -22.66
C ARG A 709 7.53 4.79 -24.07
N ALA A 710 6.42 5.52 -24.21
CA ALA A 710 5.94 5.99 -25.52
C ALA A 710 6.94 6.94 -26.21
N LYS A 711 7.61 7.81 -25.45
CA LYS A 711 8.69 8.66 -25.98
C LYS A 711 9.88 7.84 -26.47
N LEU A 712 10.35 6.88 -25.67
CA LEU A 712 11.46 6.00 -26.04
C LEU A 712 11.14 5.15 -27.28
N ILE A 713 9.91 4.65 -27.41
CA ILE A 713 9.47 3.92 -28.61
C ILE A 713 9.55 4.83 -29.85
N LYS A 714 9.06 6.07 -29.75
CA LYS A 714 9.11 7.04 -30.85
C LYS A 714 10.54 7.43 -31.23
N GLU A 715 11.44 7.57 -30.24
CA GLU A 715 12.87 7.80 -30.48
C GLU A 715 13.52 6.61 -31.18
N LEU A 716 13.19 5.38 -30.75
CA LEU A 716 13.69 4.16 -31.38
C LEU A 716 13.19 4.02 -32.83
N GLU A 717 11.92 4.31 -33.11
CA GLU A 717 11.38 4.40 -34.47
C GLU A 717 12.11 5.46 -35.30
N GLY A 718 12.42 6.62 -34.71
CA GLY A 718 13.25 7.66 -35.31
C GLY A 718 14.64 7.15 -35.70
N LEU A 719 15.33 6.50 -34.77
CA LEU A 719 16.65 5.90 -35.00
C LEU A 719 16.61 4.77 -36.03
N MET A 720 15.56 3.96 -36.06
CA MET A 720 15.37 2.94 -37.09
C MET A 720 15.21 3.57 -38.47
N ASN A 721 14.41 4.63 -38.58
CA ASN A 721 14.25 5.37 -39.84
C ASN A 721 15.58 6.00 -40.29
N GLU A 722 16.35 6.59 -39.37
CA GLU A 722 17.69 7.13 -39.67
C GLU A 722 18.64 6.05 -40.14
N ARG A 723 18.67 4.89 -39.45
CA ARG A 723 19.46 3.72 -39.85
C ARG A 723 19.08 3.26 -41.25
N ASP A 724 17.79 3.19 -41.57
CA ASP A 724 17.32 2.71 -42.86
C ASP A 724 17.63 3.70 -43.99
N VAL A 725 17.54 5.01 -43.72
CA VAL A 725 17.98 6.06 -44.66
C VAL A 725 19.48 5.98 -44.91
N VAL A 726 20.29 5.85 -43.86
CA VAL A 726 21.75 5.70 -43.98
C VAL A 726 22.10 4.39 -44.69
N GLY A 727 21.39 3.31 -44.39
CA GLY A 727 21.52 2.02 -45.07
C GLY A 727 21.23 2.13 -46.58
N ALA A 728 20.14 2.78 -46.96
CA ALA A 728 19.81 3.03 -48.36
C ALA A 728 20.85 3.93 -49.06
N GLN A 729 21.39 4.96 -48.38
CA GLN A 729 22.46 5.79 -48.91
C GLN A 729 23.76 5.01 -49.11
N LEU A 730 24.13 4.14 -48.16
CA LEU A 730 25.28 3.26 -48.26
C LEU A 730 25.18 2.32 -49.46
N VAL A 731 24.00 1.70 -49.68
CA VAL A 731 23.76 0.84 -50.85
C VAL A 731 23.93 1.64 -52.14
N ARG A 732 23.28 2.80 -52.27
CA ARG A 732 23.43 3.67 -53.45
C ARG A 732 24.88 4.08 -53.71
N ARG A 733 25.64 4.39 -52.67
CA ARG A 733 27.07 4.75 -52.79
C ARG A 733 27.92 3.55 -53.19
N ASN A 734 27.59 2.35 -52.71
CA ASN A 734 28.27 1.13 -53.12
C ASN A 734 27.99 0.79 -54.60
N ASP A 735 26.75 0.97 -55.06
CA ASP A 735 26.39 0.83 -56.46
C ASP A 735 27.12 1.87 -57.34
N GLU A 736 27.22 3.13 -56.89
CA GLU A 736 27.99 4.18 -57.57
C GLU A 736 29.49 3.82 -57.67
N ILE A 737 30.08 3.33 -56.58
CA ILE A 737 31.47 2.85 -56.55
C ILE A 737 31.66 1.70 -57.54
N SER A 738 30.73 0.74 -57.57
CA SER A 738 30.78 -0.41 -58.49
C SER A 738 30.70 0.04 -59.96
N LEU A 739 29.81 0.99 -60.28
CA LEU A 739 29.71 1.61 -61.60
C LEU A 739 31.00 2.36 -61.98
N LEU A 740 31.63 3.05 -61.03
CA LEU A 740 32.90 3.75 -61.27
C LEU A 740 34.04 2.76 -61.52
N TYR A 741 34.12 1.65 -60.80
CA TYR A 741 35.10 0.61 -61.06
C TYR A 741 34.94 0.00 -62.45
N GLU A 742 33.70 -0.30 -62.87
CA GLU A 742 33.46 -0.82 -64.21
C GLU A 742 33.78 0.22 -65.29
N LYS A 743 33.48 1.51 -65.04
CA LYS A 743 33.87 2.61 -65.94
C LYS A 743 35.39 2.73 -66.07
N ILE A 744 36.13 2.65 -64.96
CA ILE A 744 37.60 2.66 -64.96
C ILE A 744 38.12 1.49 -65.78
N ARG A 745 37.59 0.27 -65.55
CA ARG A 745 37.96 -0.93 -66.30
C ARG A 745 37.76 -0.76 -67.81
N ILE A 746 36.61 -0.25 -68.24
CA ILE A 746 36.33 0.00 -69.67
C ILE A 746 37.32 1.01 -70.25
N LEU A 747 37.63 2.08 -69.51
CA LEU A 747 38.60 3.09 -69.93
C LEU A 747 40.03 2.52 -70.02
N GLU A 748 40.43 1.68 -69.07
CA GLU A 748 41.73 0.99 -69.09
C GLU A 748 41.86 0.07 -70.31
N VAL A 749 40.84 -0.74 -70.61
CA VAL A 749 40.83 -1.61 -71.81
C VAL A 749 40.90 -0.76 -73.09
N THR A 750 40.17 0.35 -73.13
CA THR A 750 40.18 1.26 -74.29
C THR A 750 41.54 1.93 -74.45
N LEU A 751 42.17 2.34 -73.36
CA LEU A 751 43.50 2.94 -73.34
C LEU A 751 44.55 1.94 -73.83
N GLN A 752 44.57 0.72 -73.30
CA GLN A 752 45.49 -0.34 -73.73
C GLN A 752 45.34 -0.66 -75.23
N ARG A 753 44.10 -0.67 -75.75
CA ARG A 753 43.87 -0.82 -77.19
C ARG A 753 44.45 0.36 -77.98
N GLY A 754 44.27 1.58 -77.48
CA GLY A 754 44.83 2.79 -78.09
C GLY A 754 46.36 2.82 -78.06
N GLU A 755 46.97 2.43 -76.95
CA GLU A 755 48.43 2.32 -76.79
C GLU A 755 49.00 1.31 -77.78
N ARG A 756 48.39 0.12 -77.89
CA ARG A 756 48.83 -0.89 -78.87
C ARG A 756 48.73 -0.39 -80.32
N GLN A 757 47.68 0.36 -80.65
CA GLN A 757 47.56 0.98 -81.98
C GLN A 757 48.61 2.07 -82.19
N TYR A 758 48.89 2.88 -81.18
CA TYR A 758 49.93 3.91 -81.24
C TYR A 758 51.31 3.29 -81.44
N GLU A 759 51.66 2.26 -80.69
CA GLU A 759 52.93 1.52 -80.84
C GLU A 759 53.08 0.96 -82.25
N GLN A 760 52.02 0.37 -82.82
CA GLN A 760 52.02 -0.08 -84.21
C GLN A 760 52.31 1.06 -85.18
N ARG A 761 51.71 2.25 -84.99
CA ARG A 761 51.97 3.41 -85.85
C ARG A 761 53.37 3.98 -85.68
N VAL A 762 53.91 3.97 -84.47
CA VAL A 762 55.32 4.36 -84.24
C VAL A 762 56.25 3.41 -84.97
N GLU A 763 55.98 2.11 -84.94
CA GLU A 763 56.75 1.12 -85.68
C GLU A 763 56.61 1.29 -87.21
N ASP A 764 55.40 1.51 -87.72
CA ASP A 764 55.18 1.85 -89.14
C ASP A 764 56.02 3.08 -89.54
N ILE A 765 56.00 4.15 -88.74
CA ILE A 765 56.80 5.37 -88.98
C ILE A 765 58.30 5.05 -88.95
N ARG A 766 58.76 4.19 -88.03
CA ARG A 766 60.16 3.76 -87.96
C ARG A 766 60.58 3.03 -89.23
N LEU A 767 59.76 2.09 -89.71
CA LEU A 767 59.99 1.36 -90.96
C LEU A 767 60.00 2.29 -92.17
N LEU A 768 59.05 3.22 -92.26
CA LEU A 768 59.01 4.22 -93.33
C LEU A 768 60.25 5.15 -93.30
N ARG A 769 60.72 5.56 -92.11
CA ARG A 769 61.96 6.33 -91.98
C ARG A 769 63.18 5.56 -92.48
N LEU A 770 63.28 4.26 -92.16
CA LEU A 770 64.34 3.39 -92.69
C LEU A 770 64.26 3.28 -94.22
N GLU A 771 63.06 3.15 -94.76
CA GLU A 771 62.83 3.10 -96.21
C GLU A 771 63.22 4.41 -96.90
N ILE A 772 62.86 5.57 -96.31
CA ILE A 772 63.31 6.88 -96.80
C ILE A 772 64.83 6.97 -96.80
N ILE A 773 65.51 6.48 -95.76
CA ILE A 773 66.97 6.47 -95.71
C ILE A 773 67.54 5.55 -96.80
N ARG A 774 66.95 4.37 -97.03
CA ARG A 774 67.33 3.44 -98.10
C ARG A 774 67.21 4.09 -99.47
N LEU A 775 66.04 4.65 -99.78
CA LEU A 775 65.77 5.33 -101.06
C LEU A 775 66.66 6.56 -101.27
N ARG A 776 66.97 7.32 -100.21
CA ARG A 776 67.93 8.43 -100.30
C ARG A 776 69.35 7.95 -100.62
N LYS A 777 69.80 6.85 -100.00
CA LYS A 777 71.11 6.24 -100.33
C LYS A 777 71.13 5.75 -101.78
N GLU A 778 70.08 5.06 -102.21
CA GLU A 778 69.93 4.58 -103.59
C GLU A 778 69.94 5.75 -104.59
N LYS A 779 69.15 6.80 -104.34
CA LYS A 779 69.18 8.03 -105.14
C LYS A 779 70.58 8.64 -105.21
N ASN A 780 71.28 8.74 -104.08
CA ASN A 780 72.63 9.31 -104.04
C ASN A 780 73.64 8.45 -104.82
N LEU A 781 73.53 7.12 -104.75
CA LEU A 781 74.37 6.20 -105.55
C LEU A 781 74.09 6.36 -107.04
N LEU A 782 72.82 6.40 -107.44
CA LEU A 782 72.43 6.64 -108.83
C LEU A 782 72.87 8.02 -109.32
N SER A 783 72.77 9.06 -108.48
CA SER A 783 73.23 10.41 -108.82
C SER A 783 74.74 10.45 -109.07
N LYS A 784 75.53 9.80 -108.20
CA LYS A 784 76.98 9.61 -108.44
C LYS A 784 77.27 8.79 -109.69
N GLY A 785 76.44 7.77 -109.98
CA GLY A 785 76.52 7.01 -111.22
C GLY A 785 76.31 7.88 -112.46
N ILE A 786 75.38 8.84 -112.41
CA ILE A 786 75.14 9.81 -113.48
C ILE A 786 76.31 10.81 -113.62
N GLU A 787 76.87 11.31 -112.51
CA GLU A 787 78.06 12.17 -112.52
C GLU A 787 79.26 11.45 -113.16
N ASN A 788 79.52 10.20 -112.80
CA ASN A 788 80.58 9.41 -113.43
C ASN A 788 80.32 9.15 -114.93
N MET A 789 79.06 9.13 -115.37
CA MET A 789 78.73 8.91 -116.78
C MET A 789 79.20 10.05 -117.68
N THR A 790 79.27 11.30 -117.20
CA THR A 790 79.84 12.39 -118.00
C THR A 790 81.35 12.25 -118.16
N ASP A 791 82.05 11.82 -117.11
CA ASP A 791 83.50 11.57 -117.15
C ASP A 791 83.83 10.39 -118.06
N LEU A 792 83.06 9.30 -117.98
CA LEU A 792 83.17 8.15 -118.89
C LEU A 792 82.92 8.55 -120.35
N ARG A 793 81.95 9.44 -120.62
CA ARG A 793 81.71 9.95 -121.98
C ARG A 793 82.87 10.82 -122.47
N LEU A 794 83.45 11.65 -121.62
CA LEU A 794 84.66 12.43 -121.94
C LEU A 794 85.85 11.52 -122.20
N GLU A 795 86.01 10.46 -121.41
CA GLU A 795 87.07 9.48 -121.60
C GLU A 795 86.90 8.72 -122.92
N VAL A 796 85.68 8.30 -123.26
CA VAL A 796 85.37 7.72 -124.58
C VAL A 796 85.74 8.70 -125.69
N PHE A 797 85.36 9.97 -125.58
CA PHE A 797 85.73 10.99 -126.58
C PHE A 797 87.25 11.20 -126.68
N ASN A 798 87.96 11.22 -125.55
CA ASN A 798 89.41 11.33 -125.52
C ASN A 798 90.07 10.13 -126.17
N LEU A 799 89.63 8.91 -125.85
CA LEU A 799 90.10 7.66 -126.45
C LEU A 799 89.80 7.60 -127.95
N GLU A 800 88.63 8.06 -128.40
CA GLU A 800 88.30 8.18 -129.81
C GLU A 800 89.23 9.19 -130.51
N ARG A 801 89.53 10.32 -129.87
CA ARG A 801 90.46 11.32 -130.39
C ARG A 801 91.90 10.80 -130.43
N GLU A 802 92.35 10.09 -129.40
CA GLU A 802 93.67 9.44 -129.35
C GLU A 802 93.78 8.35 -130.40
N LEU A 803 92.75 7.50 -130.54
CA LEU A 803 92.66 6.51 -131.62
C LEU A 803 92.72 7.19 -133.00
N GLY A 804 92.06 8.34 -133.18
CA GLY A 804 92.15 9.15 -134.39
C GLY A 804 93.56 9.66 -134.66
N ARG A 805 94.26 10.16 -133.63
CA ARG A 805 95.66 10.60 -133.72
C ARG A 805 96.60 9.44 -134.03
N GLU A 806 96.42 8.28 -133.40
CA GLU A 806 97.22 7.10 -133.67
C GLU A 806 96.97 6.57 -135.09
N ARG A 807 95.72 6.57 -135.58
CA ARG A 807 95.42 6.25 -136.98
C ARG A 807 96.11 7.21 -137.97
N LEU A 808 96.11 8.50 -137.68
CA LEU A 808 96.85 9.51 -138.47
C LEU A 808 98.36 9.29 -138.40
N ARG A 809 98.89 8.93 -137.22
CA ARG A 809 100.30 8.64 -137.00
C ARG A 809 100.74 7.38 -137.74
N VAL A 810 99.91 6.34 -137.72
CA VAL A 810 100.12 5.12 -138.52
C VAL A 810 100.11 5.46 -140.00
N ARG A 811 99.14 6.22 -140.51
CA ARG A 811 99.16 6.68 -141.92
C ARG A 811 100.41 7.50 -142.26
N ALA A 812 100.80 8.43 -141.40
CA ALA A 812 102.00 9.23 -141.63
C ALA A 812 103.29 8.38 -141.60
N LEU A 813 103.33 7.35 -140.74
CA LEU A 813 104.44 6.39 -140.71
C LEU A 813 104.40 5.43 -141.90
N GLU A 814 103.22 5.04 -142.38
CA GLU A 814 103.01 4.26 -143.61
C GLU A 814 103.46 5.08 -144.84
N GLU A 815 103.06 6.35 -144.96
CA GLU A 815 103.53 7.28 -146.01
C GLU A 815 105.06 7.53 -145.91
N ALA A 816 105.60 7.64 -144.69
CA ALA A 816 107.05 7.75 -144.47
C ALA A 816 107.81 6.43 -144.78
N LEU A 817 107.15 5.28 -144.65
CA LEU A 817 107.67 3.97 -145.09
C LEU A 817 107.62 3.84 -146.61
N GLU A 818 106.59 4.38 -147.26
CA GLU A 818 106.46 4.46 -148.72
C GLU A 818 107.50 5.41 -149.35
N THR A 819 108.03 6.38 -148.58
CA THR A 819 109.10 7.29 -149.02
C THR A 819 110.25 7.37 -148.00
N PRO A 820 111.20 6.41 -147.99
CA PRO A 820 112.32 6.43 -147.05
C PRO A 820 113.33 7.54 -147.38
N LEU A 821 113.07 8.75 -146.88
CA LEU A 821 113.98 9.90 -146.83
C LEU A 821 114.91 9.77 -145.61
N ASN A 822 115.78 8.75 -145.62
CA ASN A 822 117.19 8.89 -145.26
C ASN A 822 117.95 7.57 -145.27
N VAL A 823 119.01 7.62 -146.05
CA VAL A 823 120.11 6.66 -146.20
C VAL A 823 120.90 6.60 -144.88
N HIS A 824 121.04 5.38 -144.34
CA HIS A 824 121.87 4.91 -143.21
C HIS A 824 121.24 4.69 -141.82
N ARG A 825 121.29 3.41 -141.44
CA ARG A 825 120.84 2.73 -140.21
C ARG A 825 121.99 2.76 -139.18
N TRP A 826 121.97 3.76 -138.27
CA TRP A 826 122.50 3.83 -136.87
C TRP A 826 123.11 5.22 -136.49
N ARG A 827 122.82 5.72 -135.25
CA ARG A 827 123.44 6.91 -134.61
C ARG A 827 123.53 6.74 -133.07
N LYS A 828 124.65 7.18 -132.46
CA LYS A 828 125.01 7.07 -131.01
C LYS A 828 124.23 8.05 -130.09
N LEU A 829 123.81 7.57 -128.90
CA LEU A 829 123.16 8.33 -127.82
C LEU A 829 124.17 9.20 -127.02
N GLN A 830 123.76 10.39 -126.57
CA GLN A 830 124.51 11.24 -125.63
C GLN A 830 123.74 11.40 -124.30
N GLY A 831 124.40 11.09 -123.19
CA GLY A 831 123.94 11.34 -121.81
C GLY A 831 124.89 10.69 -120.77
N THR A 832 125.22 11.40 -119.69
CA THR A 832 126.16 10.97 -118.62
C THR A 832 125.42 10.87 -117.27
N ASP A 833 125.71 9.83 -116.48
CA ASP A 833 125.03 9.45 -115.23
C ASP A 833 125.39 10.38 -114.04
N PRO A 834 124.44 10.86 -113.19
CA PRO A 834 124.74 11.80 -112.11
C PRO A 834 125.43 11.18 -110.88
N GLU A 835 126.29 11.99 -110.24
CA GLU A 835 127.23 11.63 -109.18
C GLU A 835 126.59 11.32 -107.80
N SER A 836 127.13 10.34 -107.07
CA SER A 836 126.61 9.81 -105.79
C SER A 836 126.29 10.86 -104.72
N VAL A 837 127.01 11.98 -104.69
CA VAL A 837 126.79 13.10 -103.76
C VAL A 837 125.42 13.75 -103.97
N ARG A 838 124.96 13.87 -105.22
CA ARG A 838 123.68 14.49 -105.57
C ARG A 838 122.51 13.60 -105.14
N LEU A 839 122.66 12.28 -105.25
CA LEU A 839 121.73 11.28 -104.71
C LEU A 839 121.67 11.33 -103.18
N THR A 840 122.83 11.45 -102.51
CA THR A 840 122.90 11.48 -101.04
C THR A 840 122.29 12.75 -100.45
N GLN A 841 122.49 13.91 -101.07
CA GLN A 841 121.80 15.14 -100.68
C GLN A 841 120.29 15.04 -100.87
N LYS A 842 119.85 14.47 -101.99
CA LYS A 842 118.42 14.27 -102.27
C LYS A 842 117.80 13.31 -101.26
N LEU A 843 118.52 12.25 -100.87
CA LEU A 843 118.12 11.29 -99.83
C LEU A 843 118.00 11.96 -98.46
N ARG A 844 118.97 12.78 -98.04
CA ARG A 844 118.90 13.51 -96.76
C ARG A 844 117.75 14.51 -96.72
N LEU A 845 117.49 15.22 -97.83
CA LEU A 845 116.36 16.13 -97.95
C LEU A 845 115.01 15.38 -97.92
N THR A 846 114.93 14.21 -98.55
CA THR A 846 113.71 13.37 -98.47
C THR A 846 113.54 12.77 -97.09
N GLN A 847 114.59 12.26 -96.44
CA GLN A 847 114.52 11.77 -95.07
C GLN A 847 114.07 12.85 -94.09
N LYS A 848 114.55 14.10 -94.23
CA LYS A 848 114.13 15.22 -93.39
C LYS A 848 112.67 15.61 -93.63
N LYS A 849 112.19 15.57 -94.88
CA LYS A 849 110.77 15.78 -95.22
C LYS A 849 109.87 14.67 -94.68
N VAL A 850 110.31 13.42 -94.78
CA VAL A 850 109.57 12.26 -94.25
C VAL A 850 109.46 12.35 -92.74
N LEU A 851 110.54 12.69 -92.04
CA LEU A 851 110.51 12.89 -90.57
C LEU A 851 109.54 14.00 -90.15
N ALA A 852 109.57 15.15 -90.84
CA ALA A 852 108.63 16.24 -90.58
C ALA A 852 107.17 15.86 -90.89
N GLN A 853 106.92 15.10 -91.96
CA GLN A 853 105.57 14.62 -92.28
C GLN A 853 105.09 13.55 -91.29
N SER A 854 105.98 12.68 -90.79
CA SER A 854 105.62 11.71 -89.75
C SER A 854 105.30 12.39 -88.42
N GLU A 855 106.01 13.46 -88.05
CA GLU A 855 105.71 14.23 -86.84
C GLU A 855 104.36 14.95 -86.94
N MET A 856 104.06 15.54 -88.11
CA MET A 856 102.73 16.12 -88.40
C MET A 856 101.61 15.08 -88.37
N LEU A 857 101.84 13.86 -88.87
CA LEU A 857 100.87 12.77 -88.81
C LEU A 857 100.60 12.33 -87.37
N VAL A 858 101.64 12.23 -86.53
CA VAL A 858 101.49 11.89 -85.11
C VAL A 858 100.69 12.96 -84.36
N LEU A 859 100.93 14.25 -84.65
CA LEU A 859 100.14 15.35 -84.08
C LEU A 859 98.67 15.28 -84.54
N LYS A 860 98.43 15.02 -85.83
CA LYS A 860 97.07 14.88 -86.37
C LYS A 860 96.35 13.64 -85.85
N ASP A 861 97.05 12.53 -85.62
CA ASP A 861 96.49 11.34 -85.00
C ASP A 861 96.15 11.58 -83.52
N ARG A 862 96.95 12.38 -82.81
CA ARG A 862 96.65 12.81 -81.44
C ARG A 862 95.40 13.69 -81.40
N GLU A 863 95.29 14.70 -82.27
CA GLU A 863 94.09 15.52 -82.40
C GLU A 863 92.85 14.68 -82.78
N LEU A 864 93.01 13.70 -83.67
CA LEU A 864 91.93 12.77 -84.05
C LEU A 864 91.51 11.86 -82.88
N LYS A 865 92.45 11.48 -82.01
CA LYS A 865 92.16 10.67 -80.82
C LYS A 865 91.46 11.50 -79.75
N GLU A 866 91.89 12.74 -79.54
CA GLU A 866 91.24 13.70 -78.62
C GLU A 866 89.82 14.04 -79.11
N THR A 867 89.63 14.32 -80.40
CA THR A 867 88.31 14.57 -80.98
C THR A 867 87.42 13.33 -81.00
N ARG A 868 87.95 12.13 -81.23
CA ARG A 868 87.18 10.87 -81.08
C ARG A 868 86.75 10.66 -79.63
N ASN A 869 87.63 10.90 -78.66
CA ASN A 869 87.32 10.77 -77.24
C ASN A 869 86.24 11.78 -76.80
N LEU A 870 86.35 13.04 -77.26
CA LEU A 870 85.31 14.05 -77.04
C LEU A 870 83.99 13.67 -77.71
N TYR A 871 84.04 13.15 -78.94
CA TYR A 871 82.86 12.69 -79.66
C TYR A 871 82.19 11.51 -78.96
N THR A 872 82.95 10.52 -78.47
CA THR A 872 82.39 9.42 -77.67
C THR A 872 81.83 9.91 -76.35
N ALA A 873 82.52 10.81 -75.65
CA ALA A 873 82.02 11.39 -74.39
C ALA A 873 80.72 12.18 -74.59
N VAL A 874 80.61 12.96 -75.68
CA VAL A 874 79.38 13.70 -76.03
C VAL A 874 78.29 12.75 -76.52
N LYS A 875 78.63 11.70 -77.27
CA LYS A 875 77.69 10.66 -77.70
C LYS A 875 77.12 9.87 -76.51
N ASP A 876 77.95 9.54 -75.52
CA ASP A 876 77.53 8.86 -74.30
C ASP A 876 76.66 9.80 -73.44
N MET A 877 77.03 11.08 -73.32
CA MET A 877 76.18 12.11 -72.68
C MET A 877 74.83 12.28 -73.38
N LEU A 878 74.78 12.27 -74.72
CA LEU A 878 73.54 12.34 -75.50
C LEU A 878 72.72 11.05 -75.40
N ALA A 879 73.35 9.88 -75.30
CA ALA A 879 72.66 8.62 -75.06
C ALA A 879 72.08 8.52 -73.64
N LEU A 880 72.67 9.24 -72.68
CA LEU A 880 72.16 9.42 -71.31
C LEU A 880 71.10 10.51 -71.19
N GLN A 881 70.91 11.37 -72.21
CA GLN A 881 69.83 12.36 -72.19
C GLN A 881 68.49 11.73 -72.60
N PRO A 882 67.46 11.78 -71.74
CA PRO A 882 66.13 11.33 -72.11
C PRO A 882 65.57 12.18 -73.26
N SER A 883 64.91 11.54 -74.23
CA SER A 883 64.19 12.26 -75.30
C SER A 883 63.20 13.28 -74.71
N PRO A 884 62.87 14.40 -75.39
CA PRO A 884 62.00 15.45 -74.85
C PRO A 884 60.67 14.94 -74.26
N GLU A 885 60.09 13.89 -74.86
CA GLU A 885 58.90 13.22 -74.34
C GLU A 885 59.16 12.47 -73.03
N ILE A 886 60.28 11.73 -72.94
CA ILE A 886 60.73 11.06 -71.72
C ILE A 886 61.07 12.09 -70.65
N GLN A 887 61.60 13.25 -71.02
CA GLN A 887 61.89 14.32 -70.07
C GLN A 887 60.62 15.02 -69.57
N ILE A 888 59.59 15.15 -70.41
CA ILE A 888 58.28 15.64 -69.97
C ILE A 888 57.61 14.61 -69.05
N THR A 889 57.63 13.32 -69.40
CA THR A 889 57.06 12.27 -68.52
C THR A 889 57.85 12.15 -67.23
N LEU A 890 59.18 12.22 -67.25
CA LEU A 890 60.03 12.26 -66.06
C LEU A 890 59.75 13.48 -65.20
N ASN A 891 59.59 14.67 -65.78
CA ASN A 891 59.20 15.86 -65.03
C ASN A 891 57.80 15.73 -64.42
N ARG A 892 56.86 15.08 -65.13
CA ARG A 892 55.50 14.85 -64.66
C ARG A 892 55.45 13.81 -63.55
N THR A 893 56.21 12.72 -63.67
CA THR A 893 56.36 11.71 -62.62
C THR A 893 57.17 12.23 -61.45
N GLN A 894 58.18 13.08 -61.66
CA GLN A 894 58.92 13.76 -60.60
C GLN A 894 58.06 14.80 -59.88
N ARG A 895 57.16 15.52 -60.59
CA ARG A 895 56.14 16.38 -59.96
C ARG A 895 55.10 15.56 -59.20
N ALA A 896 54.65 14.44 -59.75
CA ALA A 896 53.73 13.54 -59.05
C ALA A 896 54.39 12.89 -57.83
N LEU A 897 55.67 12.52 -57.94
CA LEU A 897 56.47 11.96 -56.86
C LEU A 897 56.70 13.01 -55.79
N THR A 898 57.12 14.24 -56.13
CA THR A 898 57.25 15.33 -55.16
C THR A 898 55.93 15.66 -54.48
N ASN A 899 54.80 15.69 -55.21
CA ASN A 899 53.47 15.88 -54.63
C ASN A 899 53.06 14.72 -53.70
N ARG A 900 53.40 13.47 -54.06
CA ARG A 900 53.20 12.30 -53.19
C ARG A 900 54.14 12.30 -52.01
N THR A 901 55.39 12.75 -52.17
CA THR A 901 56.36 12.93 -51.09
C THR A 901 55.94 14.05 -50.15
N THR A 902 55.33 15.15 -50.64
CA THR A 902 54.74 16.16 -49.76
C THR A 902 53.51 15.62 -49.04
N LYS A 903 52.63 14.88 -49.71
CA LYS A 903 51.52 14.18 -49.03
C LYS A 903 52.04 13.19 -47.99
N MET A 904 53.07 12.43 -48.32
CA MET A 904 53.71 11.49 -47.40
C MET A 904 54.41 12.22 -46.26
N LYS A 905 55.03 13.39 -46.48
CA LYS A 905 55.54 14.26 -45.41
C LYS A 905 54.43 14.80 -44.52
N CYS A 906 53.27 15.16 -45.07
CA CYS A 906 52.09 15.53 -44.27
C CYS A 906 51.59 14.34 -43.47
N LEU A 907 51.47 13.15 -44.07
CA LEU A 907 51.07 11.93 -43.38
C LEU A 907 52.10 11.50 -42.33
N ILE A 908 53.40 11.66 -42.58
CA ILE A 908 54.47 11.44 -41.60
C ILE A 908 54.37 12.48 -40.49
N ALA A 909 54.07 13.75 -40.79
CA ALA A 909 53.86 14.77 -39.76
C ALA A 909 52.60 14.48 -38.93
N GLU A 910 51.50 14.04 -39.55
CA GLU A 910 50.30 13.57 -38.86
C GLU A 910 50.60 12.35 -38.00
N LEU A 911 51.34 11.37 -38.53
CA LEU A 911 51.74 10.17 -37.82
C LEU A 911 52.69 10.51 -36.66
N SER A 912 53.66 11.41 -36.86
CA SER A 912 54.53 11.94 -35.79
C SER A 912 53.76 12.77 -34.77
N MET A 913 52.69 13.49 -35.15
CA MET A 913 51.79 14.14 -34.20
C MET A 913 51.00 13.11 -33.39
N ARG A 914 50.55 12.01 -34.01
CA ARG A 914 49.86 10.92 -33.33
C ARG A 914 50.80 10.12 -32.43
N GLU A 915 52.03 9.85 -32.88
CA GLU A 915 53.09 9.26 -32.06
C GLU A 915 53.45 10.17 -30.89
N ARG A 916 53.51 11.49 -31.11
CA ARG A 916 53.68 12.46 -30.03
C ARG A 916 52.51 12.45 -29.07
N GLN A 917 51.27 12.40 -29.56
CA GLN A 917 50.08 12.29 -28.71
C GLN A 917 50.08 11.00 -27.89
N VAL A 918 50.49 9.88 -28.49
CA VAL A 918 50.68 8.59 -27.80
C VAL A 918 51.82 8.68 -26.79
N ASN A 919 52.92 9.37 -27.10
CA ASN A 919 54.01 9.59 -26.16
C ASN A 919 53.62 10.55 -25.03
N ASP A 920 52.84 11.59 -25.29
CA ASP A 920 52.30 12.50 -24.27
C ASP A 920 51.34 11.73 -23.35
N GLN A 921 50.50 10.87 -23.91
CA GLN A 921 49.66 9.94 -23.15
C GLN A 921 50.49 8.91 -22.36
N ARG A 922 51.60 8.42 -22.91
CA ARG A 922 52.54 7.55 -22.18
C ARG A 922 53.25 8.31 -21.06
N LEU A 923 53.63 9.57 -21.28
CA LEU A 923 54.21 10.43 -20.24
C LEU A 923 53.18 10.78 -19.17
N GLU A 924 51.91 10.96 -19.52
CA GLU A 924 50.82 11.07 -18.55
C GLU A 924 50.62 9.77 -17.79
N LEU A 925 50.67 8.61 -18.46
CA LEU A 925 50.65 7.31 -17.77
C LEU A 925 51.86 7.13 -16.87
N ASP A 926 53.06 7.52 -17.29
CA ASP A 926 54.28 7.48 -16.48
C ASP A 926 54.23 8.48 -15.33
N ARG A 927 53.60 9.65 -15.52
CA ARG A 927 53.32 10.62 -14.46
C ARG A 927 52.32 10.08 -13.47
N VAL A 928 51.20 9.50 -13.91
CA VAL A 928 50.21 8.84 -13.04
C VAL A 928 50.83 7.64 -12.35
N ASN A 929 51.68 6.88 -13.03
CA ASN A 929 52.45 5.78 -12.45
C ASN A 929 53.50 6.29 -11.45
N SER A 930 54.10 7.46 -11.69
CA SER A 930 55.04 8.11 -10.77
C SER A 930 54.31 8.72 -9.57
N GLU A 931 53.12 9.28 -9.76
CA GLU A 931 52.23 9.76 -8.71
C GLU A 931 51.78 8.57 -7.87
N LEU A 932 51.37 7.46 -8.50
CA LEU A 932 51.08 6.18 -7.87
C LEU A 932 52.31 5.62 -7.15
N HIS A 933 53.51 5.72 -7.71
CA HIS A 933 54.75 5.36 -7.03
C HIS A 933 55.04 6.30 -5.85
N SER A 934 54.75 7.60 -5.94
CA SER A 934 54.87 8.54 -4.84
C SER A 934 53.83 8.28 -3.75
N TYR A 935 52.62 7.87 -4.12
CA TYR A 935 51.58 7.44 -3.18
C TYR A 935 51.97 6.13 -2.52
N LYS A 936 52.51 5.18 -3.28
CA LYS A 936 53.13 3.96 -2.74
C LYS A 936 54.30 4.30 -1.83
N GLN A 937 55.16 5.26 -2.18
CA GLN A 937 56.30 5.68 -1.37
C GLN A 937 55.85 6.37 -0.07
N LYS A 938 54.86 7.27 -0.14
CA LYS A 938 54.21 7.89 1.04
C LYS A 938 53.52 6.84 1.89
N TYR A 939 52.88 5.85 1.28
CA TYR A 939 52.28 4.72 1.98
C TYR A 939 53.34 3.84 2.64
N PHE A 940 54.47 3.57 1.98
CA PHE A 940 55.61 2.83 2.54
C PHE A 940 56.37 3.64 3.60
N GLU A 941 56.41 4.97 3.53
CA GLU A 941 56.92 5.86 4.58
C GLU A 941 55.98 5.91 5.78
N MET A 942 54.67 5.99 5.55
CA MET A 942 53.66 5.90 6.60
C MET A 942 53.66 4.53 7.25
N LYS A 943 53.81 3.46 6.46
CA LYS A 943 53.97 2.08 6.95
C LYS A 943 55.28 1.92 7.71
N ARG A 944 56.42 2.44 7.23
CA ARG A 944 57.68 2.46 8.02
C ARG A 944 57.56 3.28 9.30
N ALA A 945 56.78 4.37 9.32
CA ALA A 945 56.54 5.17 10.52
C ALA A 945 55.65 4.42 11.52
N LEU A 946 54.62 3.72 11.05
CA LEU A 946 53.76 2.85 11.86
C LEU A 946 54.52 1.62 12.36
N ASP A 947 55.28 0.93 11.51
CA ASP A 947 56.14 -0.21 11.87
C ASP A 947 57.26 0.24 12.84
N ALA A 948 57.78 1.47 12.73
CA ALA A 948 58.73 2.04 13.68
C ALA A 948 58.07 2.44 15.01
N ASP A 949 56.80 2.86 15.00
CA ASP A 949 56.01 3.13 16.21
C ASP A 949 55.59 1.81 16.89
N GLU A 950 55.31 0.78 16.10
CA GLU A 950 55.00 -0.58 16.54
C GLU A 950 56.26 -1.29 17.07
N ALA A 951 57.42 -1.12 16.44
CA ALA A 951 58.72 -1.58 16.95
C ALA A 951 59.18 -0.81 18.21
N ARG A 952 58.76 0.45 18.39
CA ARG A 952 58.92 1.19 19.65
C ARG A 952 57.96 0.70 20.73
N ARG A 953 56.75 0.24 20.36
CA ARG A 953 55.78 -0.38 21.27
C ARG A 953 56.14 -1.83 21.65
N LEU A 954 56.85 -2.57 20.78
CA LEU A 954 57.21 -3.99 20.97
C LEU A 954 58.63 -4.24 21.51
N LYS A 955 59.36 -3.20 21.94
CA LYS A 955 60.57 -3.37 22.77
C LYS A 955 60.36 -2.81 24.18
N VAL A 956 59.87 -3.66 25.07
CA VAL A 956 60.38 -3.72 26.45
C VAL A 956 60.68 -5.17 26.81
N ALA A 957 61.93 -5.33 27.24
CA ALA A 957 62.68 -6.46 27.77
C ALA A 957 61.90 -7.65 28.34
N THR A 958 62.50 -8.84 28.19
CA THR A 958 62.97 -9.72 29.30
C THR A 958 63.69 -10.98 28.73
N PRO A 959 64.45 -11.78 29.51
CA PRO A 959 65.89 -11.67 29.76
C PRO A 959 66.64 -12.98 29.30
N PRO A 960 67.93 -13.24 29.65
CA PRO A 960 68.89 -13.95 28.79
C PRO A 960 68.91 -15.48 28.95
N SER A 961 69.32 -16.20 27.90
CA SER A 961 70.11 -17.45 27.92
C SER A 961 70.20 -17.99 26.48
N ALA A 962 71.34 -17.78 25.80
CA ALA A 962 72.38 -18.80 25.54
C ALA A 962 71.97 -19.74 24.36
N VAL A 963 72.73 -19.92 23.27
CA VAL A 963 74.04 -20.57 23.19
C VAL A 963 74.45 -20.68 21.69
N ILE A 964 75.68 -20.24 21.38
CA ILE A 964 76.71 -20.94 20.55
C ILE A 964 76.39 -21.36 19.09
N SER A 965 77.14 -20.73 18.16
CA SER A 965 77.82 -21.30 16.96
C SER A 965 76.96 -21.99 15.87
N LYS A 966 77.32 -22.09 14.59
CA LYS A 966 78.60 -22.03 13.87
C LYS A 966 78.26 -22.10 12.38
N GLN A 967 79.15 -21.52 11.57
CA GLN A 967 79.53 -21.93 10.20
C GLN A 967 78.42 -21.99 9.14
N ALA A 968 78.37 -21.04 8.20
CA ALA A 968 79.32 -20.83 7.09
C ALA A 968 79.25 -21.91 6.01
N VAL A 969 79.65 -21.48 4.80
CA VAL A 969 80.02 -22.25 3.61
C VAL A 969 78.88 -22.34 2.58
N VAL A 970 79.06 -22.04 1.29
CA VAL A 970 80.08 -21.29 0.52
C VAL A 970 79.64 -21.41 -0.96
N LEU A 971 80.02 -20.41 -1.75
CA LEU A 971 80.28 -20.42 -3.21
C LEU A 971 79.51 -21.39 -4.11
N GLN A 972 78.82 -20.83 -5.11
CA GLN A 972 79.41 -20.67 -6.45
C GLN A 972 78.82 -19.46 -7.16
#